data_AF-A0A9Q8SB74-F1
#
_entry.id   AF-A0A9Q8SB74-F1
#
_cell.length_a   1.000
_cell.length_b   1.000
_cell.length_c   1.000
_cell.angle_alpha   90.00
_cell.angle_beta   90.00
_cell.angle_gamma   90.00
#
_symmetry.space_group_name_H-M   'P 1'
#
loop_
_entity.id
_entity.type
_entity.pdbx_description
1 polymer ?
#
loop_
_entity_poly.entity_id
_entity_poly.type
_entity_poly.pdbx_seq_one_letter_code
_entity_poly.pdbx_strand_id
1 'polypeptide(L)'
;MIDASRFNLERGIETVCESLYNVSEAIRTLLAFVSSSQATRDILFRHSNSFFYVQTRLIIFTHSFLSSVLYRLDVRRYLITTMLTKVSALTALVAAVRAQQVCTLNAETKPALTWSNCAAGGACTKVDGSVTVDANWRWTHKTDGSTNCYTGNKWDTSICTTGEDCASKCCLDGADYSGTYGATTSGDALNLKFVQQGPYSKNIGSRMFLMDGTDKYQMFKLLGQEFTFDVDVSNLGCGLNGALYFVSMDADGGMSKFPTNKAGASHGTGYCDSQCPRDLKFIDGKANVEGWVPSSNDANAGVGNMGSCCSEMDIWEANSVSTAYTPHPCETVGQLSCNGDACGGTYSSTRYAGQCDPDGCDFNSYRQGNTTFYGKGSQFAIDTSKKITVVTQFVETGGALTDIKRFYVQDGKVFANSKSDITGVEGNSITTDYCTAQKKAFGDEDVFAQKGGLAQMGKALSEGMVLVMSVWDDHHSNMLWLDSTYPTNETGPGTARGTCGTDSGVPADVESQAPNSNVIFSNIKVGPIGSTFNSAGTAPLHTGTSSWPIKQKEALRLVSQCSFWNSDIDNCLYSRSHRIHNLMAKLIEQYFETHLSLGEEEASRLTREYYKTYGLAIEGLVRHHEIDPLDFNAKVDDALPLDDILKPDADLRALLEDIDTNKVKLSDWKSNSTAAYSRLRRGQLGALFTIIIASPTYG
;
A
#
# COMPACT_ATOMS: atom_id res chain seq x y z
N MET A 1 -29.61 10.38 -32.30
CA MET A 1 -29.23 9.16 -33.05
C MET A 1 -28.15 8.38 -32.27
N ILE A 2 -28.42 8.14 -31.00
CA ILE A 2 -27.75 7.14 -30.16
C ILE A 2 -28.93 6.46 -29.45
N ASP A 3 -29.65 5.65 -30.22
CA ASP A 3 -30.75 4.80 -29.76
C ASP A 3 -31.01 3.75 -30.85
N ALA A 4 -30.11 2.75 -30.95
CA ALA A 4 -30.23 1.59 -31.84
C ALA A 4 -29.19 0.47 -31.59
N SER A 5 -28.44 0.48 -30.48
CA SER A 5 -27.38 -0.51 -30.22
C SER A 5 -27.61 -1.39 -28.97
N ARG A 6 -28.82 -1.39 -28.41
CA ARG A 6 -29.22 -2.29 -27.31
C ARG A 6 -30.30 -3.30 -27.66
N PHE A 7 -30.52 -3.57 -28.95
CA PHE A 7 -31.57 -4.50 -29.42
C PHE A 7 -31.06 -5.68 -30.28
N ASN A 8 -29.75 -5.95 -30.32
CA ASN A 8 -29.16 -7.04 -31.12
C ASN A 8 -28.18 -7.95 -30.36
N LEU A 9 -28.11 -7.87 -29.03
CA LEU A 9 -27.28 -8.78 -28.22
C LEU A 9 -28.06 -9.98 -27.65
N GLU A 10 -29.39 -9.96 -27.69
CA GLU A 10 -30.26 -11.05 -27.22
C GLU A 10 -30.61 -12.08 -28.33
N ARG A 11 -30.16 -11.89 -29.58
CA ARG A 11 -30.31 -12.89 -30.67
C ARG A 11 -29.01 -13.61 -31.06
N GLY A 12 -27.89 -13.31 -30.40
CA GLY A 12 -26.60 -13.95 -30.65
C GLY A 12 -26.32 -15.16 -29.76
N ILE A 13 -27.06 -15.34 -28.67
CA ILE A 13 -26.79 -16.36 -27.64
C ILE A 13 -27.60 -17.64 -27.87
N GLU A 14 -28.73 -17.59 -28.59
CA GLU A 14 -29.51 -18.80 -28.97
C GLU A 14 -28.88 -19.57 -30.15
N THR A 15 -28.14 -18.90 -31.04
CA THR A 15 -27.54 -19.53 -32.25
C THR A 15 -26.22 -20.28 -31.96
N VAL A 16 -25.60 -20.04 -30.80
CA VAL A 16 -24.35 -20.71 -30.39
C VAL A 16 -24.62 -22.03 -29.66
N CYS A 17 -25.79 -22.19 -29.02
CA CYS A 17 -26.20 -23.43 -28.38
C CYS A 17 -26.64 -24.54 -29.36
N GLU A 18 -27.19 -24.20 -30.53
CA GLU A 18 -27.53 -25.21 -31.57
C GLU A 18 -26.30 -25.71 -32.37
N SER A 19 -25.22 -24.94 -32.40
CA SER A 19 -23.99 -25.30 -33.12
C SER A 19 -23.10 -26.28 -32.34
N LEU A 20 -23.24 -26.35 -31.02
CA LEU A 20 -22.48 -27.24 -30.14
C LEU A 20 -23.15 -28.61 -29.94
N TYR A 21 -24.44 -28.73 -30.25
CA TYR A 21 -25.17 -30.01 -30.25
C TYR A 21 -24.83 -30.88 -31.48
N ASN A 22 -24.59 -30.26 -32.65
CA ASN A 22 -24.30 -30.96 -33.91
C ASN A 22 -22.86 -31.48 -34.06
N VAL A 23 -21.94 -31.08 -33.17
CA VAL A 23 -20.54 -31.57 -33.17
C VAL A 23 -20.39 -32.86 -32.34
N SER A 24 -21.30 -33.09 -31.39
CA SER A 24 -21.36 -34.31 -30.56
C SER A 24 -21.80 -35.55 -31.35
N GLU A 25 -22.68 -35.40 -32.34
CA GLU A 25 -23.24 -36.51 -33.13
C GLU A 25 -22.26 -37.03 -34.21
N ALA A 26 -21.38 -36.16 -34.72
CA ALA A 26 -20.37 -36.52 -35.72
C ALA A 26 -19.21 -37.35 -35.14
N ILE A 27 -18.90 -37.18 -33.86
CA ILE A 27 -17.81 -37.91 -33.17
C ILE A 27 -18.27 -39.31 -32.73
N ARG A 28 -19.57 -39.50 -32.46
CA ARG A 28 -20.15 -40.82 -32.14
C ARG A 28 -20.21 -41.77 -33.36
N THR A 29 -20.26 -41.23 -34.57
CA THR A 29 -20.33 -42.02 -35.81
C THR A 29 -18.94 -42.45 -36.32
N LEU A 30 -17.88 -41.72 -35.97
CA LEU A 30 -16.50 -42.04 -36.37
C LEU A 30 -15.84 -43.13 -35.48
N LEU A 31 -16.28 -43.25 -34.23
CA LEU A 31 -15.75 -44.22 -33.26
C LEU A 31 -16.43 -45.60 -33.32
N ALA A 32 -17.53 -45.74 -34.08
CA ALA A 32 -18.21 -47.02 -34.33
C ALA A 32 -17.68 -47.78 -35.57
N PHE A 33 -16.79 -47.18 -36.37
CA PHE A 33 -16.26 -47.78 -37.61
C PHE A 33 -14.86 -48.41 -37.45
N VAL A 34 -14.18 -48.20 -36.32
CA VAL A 34 -12.77 -48.63 -36.12
C VAL A 34 -12.63 -49.91 -35.28
N SER A 35 -13.73 -50.56 -34.88
CA SER A 35 -13.67 -51.74 -33.99
C SER A 35 -14.38 -53.01 -34.50
N SER A 36 -14.66 -53.16 -35.81
CA SER A 36 -15.23 -54.40 -36.35
C SER A 36 -14.49 -55.03 -37.55
N SER A 37 -13.67 -56.02 -37.20
CA SER A 37 -13.47 -57.30 -37.93
C SER A 37 -12.38 -57.45 -39.03
N GLN A 38 -11.36 -58.24 -38.64
CA GLN A 38 -11.00 -59.56 -39.21
C GLN A 38 -10.39 -59.70 -40.63
N ALA A 39 -9.62 -58.74 -41.15
CA ALA A 39 -8.80 -58.97 -42.36
C ALA A 39 -7.36 -58.47 -42.25
N THR A 40 -6.74 -58.69 -41.09
CA THR A 40 -5.30 -58.94 -41.02
C THR A 40 -5.13 -60.46 -41.11
N ARG A 41 -4.09 -60.92 -41.81
CA ARG A 41 -3.61 -62.31 -41.95
C ARG A 41 -4.05 -63.02 -43.22
N ASP A 42 -3.68 -62.47 -44.37
CA ASP A 42 -2.96 -63.24 -45.40
C ASP A 42 -2.50 -62.29 -46.51
N ILE A 43 -1.45 -62.65 -47.22
CA ILE A 43 -0.80 -61.88 -48.32
C ILE A 43 0.34 -60.95 -47.84
N LEU A 44 1.20 -61.49 -46.97
CA LEU A 44 2.63 -61.51 -47.28
C LEU A 44 2.88 -62.78 -48.09
N PHE A 45 3.01 -62.71 -49.42
CA PHE A 45 3.87 -63.62 -50.20
C PHE A 45 3.85 -63.27 -51.71
N ARG A 46 5.07 -63.15 -52.26
CA ARG A 46 5.49 -63.39 -53.65
C ARG A 46 5.46 -62.23 -54.67
N HIS A 47 6.69 -61.88 -55.11
CA HIS A 47 7.14 -61.55 -56.47
C HIS A 47 6.57 -60.27 -57.14
N SER A 48 7.27 -59.47 -57.94
CA SER A 48 8.68 -59.22 -58.26
C SER A 48 8.70 -58.13 -59.35
N ASN A 49 9.74 -57.31 -59.35
CA ASN A 49 10.39 -56.69 -60.51
C ASN A 49 9.79 -55.45 -61.23
N SER A 50 10.69 -54.47 -61.32
CA SER A 50 10.93 -53.53 -62.43
C SER A 50 10.16 -52.22 -62.43
N PHE A 51 10.80 -51.15 -61.94
CA PHE A 51 11.20 -50.00 -62.77
C PHE A 51 12.28 -49.17 -62.04
N PHE A 52 13.43 -49.82 -61.83
CA PHE A 52 14.72 -49.14 -61.71
C PHE A 52 15.11 -48.75 -63.14
N TYR A 53 15.13 -47.47 -63.46
CA TYR A 53 15.94 -46.78 -64.47
C TYR A 53 15.32 -45.38 -64.62
N VAL A 54 16.16 -44.32 -64.65
CA VAL A 54 15.82 -42.88 -64.89
C VAL A 54 15.93 -41.91 -63.69
N GLN A 55 16.36 -42.32 -62.49
CA GLN A 55 16.58 -41.35 -61.39
C GLN A 55 17.97 -41.42 -60.71
N THR A 56 19.04 -41.66 -61.49
CA THR A 56 20.41 -41.71 -60.95
C THR A 56 21.47 -41.06 -61.86
N ARG A 57 21.11 -40.03 -62.64
CA ARG A 57 22.09 -39.28 -63.46
C ARG A 57 22.01 -37.75 -63.41
N LEU A 58 21.37 -37.15 -62.39
CA LEU A 58 21.35 -35.69 -62.23
C LEU A 58 22.00 -35.15 -60.94
N ILE A 59 22.62 -35.99 -60.10
CA ILE A 59 23.16 -35.58 -58.79
C ILE A 59 24.70 -35.57 -58.74
N ILE A 60 25.40 -36.14 -59.71
CA ILE A 60 26.86 -36.33 -59.62
C ILE A 60 27.70 -35.21 -60.27
N PHE A 61 27.11 -34.27 -61.02
CA PHE A 61 27.89 -33.23 -61.71
C PHE A 61 27.90 -31.83 -61.08
N THR A 62 27.17 -31.57 -59.99
CA THR A 62 27.10 -30.24 -59.36
C THR A 62 27.85 -30.11 -58.03
N HIS A 63 28.40 -31.20 -57.47
CA HIS A 63 29.09 -31.17 -56.17
C HIS A 63 30.62 -30.97 -56.24
N SER A 64 31.27 -31.11 -57.40
CA SER A 64 32.75 -31.00 -57.48
C SER A 64 33.29 -29.63 -57.92
N PHE A 65 32.45 -28.66 -58.28
CA PHE A 65 32.92 -27.34 -58.74
C PHE A 65 32.69 -26.20 -57.72
N LEU A 66 31.80 -26.36 -56.74
CA LEU A 66 31.56 -25.33 -55.70
C LEU A 66 32.48 -25.43 -54.49
N SER A 67 33.06 -26.60 -54.18
CA SER A 67 33.95 -26.75 -53.01
C SER A 67 35.34 -26.11 -53.18
N SER A 68 35.83 -25.92 -54.41
CA SER A 68 37.17 -25.39 -54.69
C SER A 68 37.23 -23.87 -54.75
N VAL A 69 36.10 -23.19 -54.99
CA VAL A 69 36.01 -21.72 -55.03
C VAL A 69 35.74 -21.12 -53.64
N LEU A 70 34.98 -21.82 -52.78
CA LEU A 70 34.68 -21.34 -51.42
C LEU A 70 35.85 -21.48 -50.44
N TYR A 71 36.79 -22.40 -50.67
CA TYR A 71 37.93 -22.61 -49.78
C TYR A 71 39.02 -21.51 -49.88
N ARG A 72 39.07 -20.74 -50.98
CA ARG A 72 40.08 -19.67 -51.17
C ARG A 72 39.62 -18.28 -50.73
N LEU A 73 38.35 -18.09 -50.36
CA LEU A 73 37.84 -16.81 -49.84
C LEU A 73 37.72 -16.78 -48.31
N ASP A 74 37.85 -17.91 -47.61
CA ASP A 74 37.60 -17.99 -46.17
C ASP A 74 38.86 -17.77 -45.30
N VAL A 75 40.07 -17.99 -45.83
CA VAL A 75 41.29 -17.89 -45.02
C VAL A 75 41.72 -16.44 -44.74
N ARG A 76 41.33 -15.48 -45.59
CA ARG A 76 41.60 -14.04 -45.33
C ARG A 76 40.53 -13.36 -44.47
N ARG A 77 39.29 -13.86 -44.45
CA ARG A 77 38.25 -13.35 -43.54
C ARG A 77 38.39 -13.92 -42.14
N TYR A 78 38.75 -15.19 -41.98
CA TYR A 78 38.85 -15.79 -40.65
C TYR A 78 39.89 -15.12 -39.74
N LEU A 79 41.06 -14.72 -40.29
CA LEU A 79 42.13 -14.04 -39.54
C LEU A 79 41.82 -12.57 -39.19
N ILE A 80 41.07 -11.86 -40.04
CA ILE A 80 40.67 -10.47 -39.77
C ILE A 80 39.49 -10.44 -38.78
N THR A 81 38.56 -11.39 -38.88
CA THR A 81 37.37 -11.44 -38.02
C THR A 81 37.70 -11.94 -36.61
N THR A 82 38.69 -12.83 -36.43
CA THR A 82 39.15 -13.27 -35.08
C THR A 82 40.05 -12.26 -34.38
N MET A 83 40.77 -11.39 -35.10
CA MET A 83 41.45 -10.25 -34.46
C MET A 83 40.46 -9.14 -34.08
N LEU A 84 39.46 -8.84 -34.91
CA LEU A 84 38.46 -7.80 -34.60
C LEU A 84 37.48 -8.23 -33.48
N THR A 85 37.08 -9.49 -33.39
CA THR A 85 36.25 -9.97 -32.25
C THR A 85 37.00 -10.03 -30.94
N LYS A 86 38.33 -10.26 -30.95
CA LYS A 86 39.16 -10.19 -29.73
C LYS A 86 39.49 -8.76 -29.31
N VAL A 87 39.59 -7.82 -30.25
CA VAL A 87 39.76 -6.38 -29.93
C VAL A 87 38.45 -5.75 -29.47
N SER A 88 37.30 -6.15 -30.01
CA SER A 88 35.98 -5.70 -29.53
C SER A 88 35.56 -6.33 -28.19
N ALA A 89 36.05 -7.53 -27.87
CA ALA A 89 35.84 -8.13 -26.55
C ALA A 89 36.78 -7.56 -25.47
N LEU A 90 37.95 -7.04 -25.83
CA LEU A 90 38.85 -6.36 -24.88
C LEU A 90 38.50 -4.89 -24.63
N THR A 91 37.85 -4.18 -25.57
CA THR A 91 37.33 -2.83 -25.31
C THR A 91 36.00 -2.83 -24.53
N ALA A 92 35.28 -3.95 -24.48
CA ALA A 92 34.13 -4.14 -23.61
C ALA A 92 34.49 -4.49 -22.16
N LEU A 93 35.78 -4.67 -21.84
CA LEU A 93 36.28 -5.10 -20.52
C LEU A 93 36.89 -3.98 -19.67
N VAL A 94 36.78 -2.70 -20.08
CA VAL A 94 37.08 -1.53 -19.22
C VAL A 94 36.06 -0.41 -19.44
N ALA A 95 34.78 -0.73 -19.57
CA ALA A 95 33.78 0.18 -19.03
C ALA A 95 33.72 -0.11 -17.53
N ALA A 96 34.62 0.49 -16.75
CA ALA A 96 34.46 0.52 -15.30
C ALA A 96 33.09 1.16 -15.05
N VAL A 97 32.09 0.35 -14.72
CA VAL A 97 30.73 0.82 -14.47
C VAL A 97 30.84 1.76 -13.28
N ARG A 98 30.69 3.06 -13.58
CA ARG A 98 30.83 4.14 -12.61
C ARG A 98 29.63 4.14 -11.69
N ALA A 99 29.71 3.37 -10.61
CA ALA A 99 28.57 3.06 -9.76
C ALA A 99 28.84 3.51 -8.32
N GLN A 100 27.85 4.09 -7.63
CA GLN A 100 27.81 4.27 -6.18
C GLN A 100 28.08 2.93 -5.50
N GLN A 101 29.18 2.86 -4.75
CA GLN A 101 29.68 1.61 -4.18
C GLN A 101 29.25 1.40 -2.71
N VAL A 102 29.52 0.20 -2.21
CA VAL A 102 29.42 -0.18 -0.80
C VAL A 102 30.81 -0.47 -0.26
N CYS A 103 31.10 0.07 0.92
CA CYS A 103 32.29 -0.27 1.70
C CYS A 103 31.90 -0.99 2.99
N THR A 104 32.89 -1.60 3.63
CA THR A 104 32.70 -2.49 4.78
C THR A 104 33.73 -2.25 5.87
N LEU A 105 34.26 -1.02 5.98
CA LEU A 105 35.12 -0.64 7.10
C LEU A 105 34.35 -0.75 8.42
N ASN A 106 33.04 -0.48 8.39
CA ASN A 106 32.06 -0.79 9.42
C ASN A 106 31.10 -1.87 8.91
N ALA A 107 30.74 -2.81 9.79
CA ALA A 107 29.74 -3.81 9.46
C ALA A 107 28.34 -3.21 9.49
N GLU A 108 27.53 -3.45 8.46
CA GLU A 108 26.13 -3.05 8.43
C GLU A 108 25.28 -4.06 9.21
N THR A 109 24.93 -3.72 10.46
CA THR A 109 24.09 -4.55 11.33
C THR A 109 22.81 -3.82 11.70
N LYS A 110 21.73 -4.14 10.98
CA LYS A 110 20.42 -3.47 11.11
C LYS A 110 19.75 -3.82 12.45
N PRO A 111 19.28 -2.83 13.24
CA PRO A 111 18.49 -3.09 14.44
C PRO A 111 17.20 -3.83 14.11
N ALA A 112 16.92 -4.92 14.81
CA ALA A 112 15.69 -5.68 14.62
C ALA A 112 14.48 -4.87 15.09
N LEU A 113 13.38 -4.91 14.34
CA LEU A 113 12.13 -4.25 14.70
C LEU A 113 10.96 -5.11 14.24
N THR A 114 10.14 -5.55 15.18
CA THR A 114 9.02 -6.42 14.87
C THR A 114 7.73 -5.62 14.70
N TRP A 115 6.88 -6.03 13.79
CA TRP A 115 5.56 -5.42 13.56
C TRP A 115 4.51 -6.52 13.40
N SER A 116 3.24 -6.15 13.17
CA SER A 116 2.16 -7.14 13.06
C SER A 116 1.30 -6.95 11.82
N ASN A 117 0.97 -8.06 11.17
CA ASN A 117 -0.04 -8.12 10.12
C ASN A 117 -1.34 -8.70 10.70
N CYS A 118 -2.43 -7.95 10.63
CA CYS A 118 -3.71 -8.27 11.24
C CYS A 118 -4.71 -8.73 10.18
N ALA A 119 -5.41 -9.82 10.49
CA ALA A 119 -6.52 -10.32 9.67
C ALA A 119 -7.85 -9.68 10.10
N ALA A 120 -8.86 -9.77 9.24
CA ALA A 120 -10.23 -9.44 9.61
C ALA A 120 -10.63 -10.18 10.91
N GLY A 121 -11.29 -9.47 11.83
CA GLY A 121 -11.60 -9.99 13.17
C GLY A 121 -10.51 -9.75 14.23
N GLY A 122 -9.39 -9.11 13.88
CA GLY A 122 -8.42 -8.56 14.83
C GLY A 122 -7.28 -9.49 15.25
N ALA A 123 -7.20 -10.68 14.66
CA ALA A 123 -6.08 -11.60 14.91
C ALA A 123 -4.82 -11.13 14.19
N CYS A 124 -3.78 -10.79 14.94
CA CYS A 124 -2.51 -10.30 14.38
C CYS A 124 -1.40 -11.34 14.46
N THR A 125 -0.63 -11.44 13.37
CA THR A 125 0.58 -12.26 13.27
C THR A 125 1.81 -11.37 13.29
N LYS A 126 2.76 -11.71 14.15
CA LYS A 126 4.04 -11.00 14.24
C LYS A 126 4.88 -11.24 12.99
N VAL A 127 5.50 -10.17 12.50
CA VAL A 127 6.46 -10.17 11.40
C VAL A 127 7.79 -9.65 11.93
N ASP A 128 8.85 -10.40 11.68
CA ASP A 128 10.21 -10.00 12.03
C ASP A 128 10.76 -9.10 10.92
N GLY A 129 11.06 -7.86 11.26
CA GLY A 129 11.71 -6.90 10.37
C GLY A 129 12.99 -6.34 10.99
N SER A 130 13.57 -5.35 10.31
CA SER A 130 14.67 -4.54 10.84
C SER A 130 14.56 -3.12 10.29
N VAL A 131 15.38 -2.20 10.78
CA VAL A 131 15.45 -0.84 10.25
C VAL A 131 16.83 -0.54 9.67
N THR A 132 16.87 0.28 8.62
CA THR A 132 18.11 0.81 8.05
C THR A 132 18.10 2.33 8.07
N VAL A 133 19.26 2.95 8.32
CA VAL A 133 19.42 4.40 8.24
C VAL A 133 19.57 4.85 6.79
N ASP A 134 18.96 5.99 6.49
CA ASP A 134 19.08 6.69 5.22
C ASP A 134 20.54 6.98 4.83
N ALA A 135 20.82 6.87 3.54
CA ALA A 135 22.14 7.05 2.95
C ALA A 135 22.77 8.43 3.23
N ASN A 136 21.98 9.48 3.46
CA ASN A 136 22.48 10.82 3.71
C ASN A 136 23.23 10.92 5.05
N TRP A 137 22.84 10.14 6.05
CA TRP A 137 23.53 10.09 7.35
C TRP A 137 24.76 9.19 7.35
N ARG A 138 24.89 8.31 6.36
CA ARG A 138 26.00 7.36 6.28
C ARG A 138 27.31 8.05 5.94
N TRP A 139 28.38 7.47 6.45
CA TRP A 139 29.74 7.85 6.07
C TRP A 139 29.95 7.63 4.57
N THR A 140 30.48 8.66 3.89
CA THR A 140 30.76 8.63 2.46
C THR A 140 32.26 8.85 2.23
N HIS A 141 32.98 7.80 1.83
CA HIS A 141 34.44 7.82 1.68
C HIS A 141 34.91 7.09 0.42
N LYS A 142 36.20 7.18 0.11
CA LYS A 142 36.80 6.51 -1.05
C LYS A 142 36.65 4.99 -0.95
N THR A 143 36.51 4.32 -2.09
CA THR A 143 36.39 2.86 -2.19
C THR A 143 37.66 2.11 -1.80
N ASP A 144 38.81 2.77 -1.81
CA ASP A 144 40.15 2.20 -1.57
C ASP A 144 40.78 2.63 -0.23
N GLY A 145 40.02 3.24 0.68
CA GLY A 145 40.53 3.73 1.97
C GLY A 145 39.47 4.46 2.79
N SER A 146 39.89 5.21 3.80
CA SER A 146 39.01 5.94 4.72
C SER A 146 38.98 7.46 4.47
N THR A 147 39.54 7.93 3.36
CA THR A 147 39.48 9.36 3.02
C THR A 147 38.06 9.75 2.62
N ASN A 148 37.48 10.73 3.32
CA ASN A 148 36.12 11.18 3.08
C ASN A 148 35.94 11.77 1.68
N CYS A 149 34.88 11.35 0.99
CA CYS A 149 34.40 12.05 -0.20
C CYS A 149 33.49 13.22 0.16
N TYR A 150 32.87 13.18 1.34
CA TYR A 150 32.00 14.21 1.87
C TYR A 150 32.30 14.44 3.35
N THR A 151 32.54 15.69 3.77
CA THR A 151 32.82 16.05 5.18
C THR A 151 32.18 17.38 5.53
N GLY A 152 31.55 17.46 6.71
CA GLY A 152 30.74 18.62 7.09
C GLY A 152 29.64 18.79 6.06
N ASN A 153 29.65 19.90 5.33
CA ASN A 153 28.68 20.21 4.29
C ASN A 153 29.28 20.27 2.86
N LYS A 154 30.43 19.61 2.62
CA LYS A 154 31.15 19.71 1.34
C LYS A 154 31.61 18.37 0.79
N TRP A 155 31.49 18.23 -0.53
CA TRP A 155 32.20 17.21 -1.31
C TRP A 155 33.67 17.58 -1.50
N ASP A 156 34.57 16.59 -1.46
CA ASP A 156 35.98 16.78 -1.81
C ASP A 156 36.20 16.69 -3.33
N THR A 157 36.22 17.85 -3.97
CA THR A 157 36.37 17.96 -5.42
C THR A 157 37.75 17.56 -5.94
N SER A 158 38.73 17.31 -5.06
CA SER A 158 40.04 16.76 -5.46
C SER A 158 39.97 15.25 -5.74
N ILE A 159 38.97 14.55 -5.19
CA ILE A 159 38.73 13.12 -5.39
C ILE A 159 37.91 12.88 -6.67
N CYS A 160 36.84 13.65 -6.82
CA CYS A 160 35.87 13.49 -7.91
C CYS A 160 35.11 14.79 -8.17
N THR A 161 34.65 15.02 -9.40
CA THR A 161 34.02 16.29 -9.79
C THR A 161 32.66 16.15 -10.48
N THR A 162 32.28 14.96 -10.95
CA THR A 162 30.97 14.70 -11.58
C THR A 162 30.21 13.63 -10.80
N GLY A 163 28.90 13.59 -10.96
CA GLY A 163 28.05 12.65 -10.23
C GLY A 163 28.43 11.19 -10.46
N GLU A 164 28.70 10.80 -11.71
CA GLU A 164 29.15 9.43 -12.04
C GLU A 164 30.55 9.14 -11.50
N ASP A 165 31.48 10.10 -11.61
CA ASP A 165 32.86 9.91 -11.13
C ASP A 165 32.89 9.73 -9.61
N CYS A 166 32.16 10.58 -8.88
CA CYS A 166 32.02 10.48 -7.43
C CYS A 166 31.32 9.19 -7.02
N ALA A 167 30.23 8.81 -7.69
CA ALA A 167 29.59 7.54 -7.45
C ALA A 167 30.59 6.38 -7.57
N SER A 168 31.44 6.37 -8.61
CA SER A 168 32.42 5.30 -8.84
C SER A 168 33.57 5.22 -7.84
N LYS A 169 34.00 6.35 -7.30
CA LYS A 169 35.18 6.46 -6.43
C LYS A 169 34.82 6.46 -4.95
N CYS A 170 33.55 6.68 -4.63
CA CYS A 170 33.05 6.80 -3.28
C CYS A 170 32.05 5.70 -2.96
N CYS A 171 31.95 5.36 -1.69
CA CYS A 171 31.05 4.34 -1.17
C CYS A 171 30.30 4.83 0.06
N LEU A 172 29.15 4.20 0.30
CA LEU A 172 28.48 4.21 1.59
C LEU A 172 29.00 3.04 2.44
N ASP A 173 29.21 3.26 3.73
CA ASP A 173 29.65 2.22 4.66
C ASP A 173 28.54 1.84 5.66
N GLY A 174 28.79 0.82 6.48
CA GLY A 174 27.91 0.37 7.55
C GLY A 174 27.74 1.42 8.66
N ALA A 175 26.70 1.24 9.46
CA ALA A 175 26.28 2.19 10.49
C ALA A 175 26.38 1.63 11.92
N ASP A 176 26.91 2.44 12.84
CA ASP A 176 26.74 2.26 14.29
C ASP A 176 25.46 2.98 14.76
N TYR A 177 24.34 2.28 14.67
CA TYR A 177 23.00 2.81 14.96
C TYR A 177 22.88 3.45 16.35
N SER A 178 23.29 2.74 17.40
CA SER A 178 23.11 3.23 18.77
C SER A 178 24.16 4.26 19.15
N GLY A 179 25.44 4.01 18.87
CA GLY A 179 26.52 4.87 19.35
C GLY A 179 26.66 6.16 18.56
N THR A 180 26.41 6.12 17.25
CA THR A 180 26.57 7.27 16.35
C THR A 180 25.25 7.99 16.09
N TYR A 181 24.15 7.26 15.85
CA TYR A 181 22.87 7.86 15.45
C TYR A 181 21.83 7.95 16.57
N GLY A 182 22.09 7.35 17.73
CA GLY A 182 21.14 7.35 18.85
C GLY A 182 19.84 6.60 18.54
N ALA A 183 19.89 5.66 17.59
CA ALA A 183 18.78 4.82 17.19
C ALA A 183 18.87 3.45 17.85
N THR A 184 17.83 3.06 18.59
CA THR A 184 17.80 1.79 19.33
C THR A 184 16.45 1.11 19.17
N THR A 185 16.44 -0.22 19.20
CA THR A 185 15.21 -1.01 19.15
C THR A 185 15.08 -1.95 20.34
N SER A 186 13.84 -2.23 20.73
CA SER A 186 13.50 -3.24 21.73
C SER A 186 12.18 -3.90 21.34
N GLY A 187 12.24 -5.12 20.81
CA GLY A 187 11.08 -5.83 20.32
C GLY A 187 10.41 -5.11 19.14
N ASP A 188 9.24 -4.53 19.40
CA ASP A 188 8.44 -3.78 18.43
C ASP A 188 8.62 -2.25 18.52
N ALA A 189 9.51 -1.76 19.39
CA ALA A 189 9.75 -0.34 19.59
C ALA A 189 11.07 0.11 18.97
N LEU A 190 11.02 1.25 18.27
CA LEU A 190 12.15 2.03 17.76
C LEU A 190 12.19 3.36 18.49
N ASN A 191 13.31 3.67 19.15
CA ASN A 191 13.58 4.95 19.77
C ASN A 191 14.62 5.71 18.95
N LEU A 192 14.27 6.94 18.54
CA LEU A 192 15.14 7.84 17.79
C LEU A 192 15.46 9.07 18.64
N LYS A 193 16.73 9.21 19.02
CA LYS A 193 17.23 10.40 19.70
C LYS A 193 17.49 11.52 18.70
N PHE A 194 17.18 12.75 19.10
CA PHE A 194 17.41 13.93 18.26
C PHE A 194 18.90 14.27 18.12
N VAL A 195 19.64 14.45 19.23
CA VAL A 195 21.09 14.70 19.18
C VAL A 195 21.86 13.55 19.83
N GLN A 196 22.75 12.94 19.05
CA GLN A 196 23.66 11.92 19.53
C GLN A 196 25.11 12.42 19.48
N GLN A 197 25.69 12.65 20.65
CA GLN A 197 27.09 13.03 20.79
C GLN A 197 27.97 11.77 20.85
N GLY A 198 28.67 11.49 19.76
CA GLY A 198 29.68 10.44 19.68
C GLY A 198 31.07 10.94 20.13
N PRO A 199 32.08 10.05 20.13
CA PRO A 199 33.45 10.39 20.53
C PRO A 199 34.14 11.43 19.62
N TYR A 200 33.76 11.47 18.34
CA TYR A 200 34.41 12.29 17.30
C TYR A 200 33.44 13.12 16.46
N SER A 201 32.13 12.98 16.68
CA SER A 201 31.08 13.61 15.89
C SER A 201 29.84 13.90 16.73
N LYS A 202 29.02 14.85 16.27
CA LYS A 202 27.69 15.15 16.80
C LYS A 202 26.69 14.86 15.68
N ASN A 203 25.84 13.86 15.85
CA ASN A 203 24.75 13.55 14.93
C ASN A 203 23.49 14.33 15.31
N ILE A 204 22.81 14.90 14.32
CA ILE A 204 21.53 15.60 14.46
C ILE A 204 20.49 14.88 13.60
N GLY A 205 19.36 14.54 14.22
CA GLY A 205 18.25 13.85 13.59
C GLY A 205 18.59 12.45 13.08
N SER A 206 17.57 11.79 12.54
CA SER A 206 17.74 10.53 11.79
C SER A 206 16.52 10.25 10.93
N ARG A 207 16.72 9.51 9.84
CA ARG A 207 15.66 8.93 9.01
C ARG A 207 15.90 7.44 8.81
N MET A 208 14.90 6.63 9.11
CA MET A 208 14.97 5.17 9.14
C MET A 208 13.89 4.56 8.26
N PHE A 209 14.21 3.46 7.59
CA PHE A 209 13.27 2.70 6.76
C PHE A 209 13.05 1.30 7.32
N LEU A 210 11.81 0.81 7.30
CA LEU A 210 11.51 -0.57 7.66
C LEU A 210 11.92 -1.53 6.53
N MET A 211 12.58 -2.63 6.88
CA MET A 211 13.16 -3.61 5.97
C MET A 211 12.39 -4.93 5.94
N ASP A 212 12.31 -5.54 4.76
CA ASP A 212 11.93 -6.93 4.52
C ASP A 212 13.19 -7.72 4.12
N GLY A 213 13.74 -8.47 5.07
CA GLY A 213 15.04 -9.13 4.90
C GLY A 213 16.22 -8.15 4.88
N THR A 214 17.24 -8.46 4.07
CA THR A 214 18.52 -7.73 4.06
C THR A 214 18.57 -6.59 3.04
N ASP A 215 17.95 -6.78 1.88
CA ASP A 215 18.22 -5.97 0.67
C ASP A 215 16.95 -5.37 0.06
N LYS A 216 15.84 -5.35 0.81
CA LYS A 216 14.56 -4.76 0.39
C LYS A 216 13.90 -4.00 1.53
N TYR A 217 13.26 -2.89 1.20
CA TYR A 217 12.33 -2.23 2.10
C TYR A 217 11.05 -3.05 2.23
N GLN A 218 10.42 -2.99 3.40
CA GLN A 218 9.07 -3.49 3.57
C GLN A 218 8.10 -2.56 2.83
N MET A 219 7.45 -3.09 1.79
CA MET A 219 6.45 -2.37 1.01
C MET A 219 5.06 -2.54 1.63
N PHE A 220 4.28 -1.47 1.68
CA PHE A 220 2.91 -1.47 2.20
C PHE A 220 1.93 -0.95 1.15
N LYS A 221 0.94 -1.77 0.80
CA LYS A 221 -0.22 -1.36 0.02
C LYS A 221 -1.32 -0.97 0.99
N LEU A 222 -1.66 0.30 1.02
CA LEU A 222 -2.47 0.92 2.07
C LEU A 222 -3.90 1.23 1.64
N LEU A 223 -4.19 1.30 0.34
CA LEU A 223 -5.54 1.55 -0.15
C LEU A 223 -6.51 0.45 0.31
N GLY A 224 -7.62 0.84 0.95
CA GLY A 224 -8.59 -0.09 1.54
C GLY A 224 -8.14 -0.73 2.86
N GLN A 225 -7.00 -0.32 3.42
CA GLN A 225 -6.41 -0.89 4.62
C GLN A 225 -6.41 0.09 5.80
N GLU A 226 -5.99 -0.43 6.95
CA GLU A 226 -5.78 0.28 8.19
C GLU A 226 -4.32 0.11 8.63
N PHE A 227 -3.68 1.24 8.94
CA PHE A 227 -2.33 1.31 9.50
C PHE A 227 -2.41 1.88 10.91
N THR A 228 -1.72 1.27 11.86
CA THR A 228 -1.76 1.66 13.27
C THR A 228 -0.40 1.50 13.91
N PHE A 229 -0.08 2.39 14.82
CA PHE A 229 1.14 2.33 15.61
C PHE A 229 0.93 3.05 16.94
N ASP A 230 1.78 2.74 17.91
CA ASP A 230 1.89 3.48 19.15
C ASP A 230 3.05 4.47 19.04
N VAL A 231 2.88 5.67 19.58
CA VAL A 231 3.92 6.71 19.61
C VAL A 231 4.03 7.36 20.98
N ASP A 232 5.26 7.68 21.37
CA ASP A 232 5.57 8.55 22.50
C ASP A 232 6.34 9.77 22.01
N VAL A 233 5.69 10.94 22.09
CA VAL A 233 6.24 12.26 21.75
C VAL A 233 6.41 13.15 23.00
N SER A 234 6.30 12.57 24.21
CA SER A 234 6.29 13.33 25.47
C SER A 234 7.57 14.15 25.70
N ASN A 235 8.67 13.71 25.08
CA ASN A 235 9.99 14.33 25.09
C ASN A 235 10.34 14.99 23.75
N LEU A 236 9.35 15.41 22.96
CA LEU A 236 9.55 16.15 21.71
C LEU A 236 8.82 17.49 21.78
N GLY A 237 9.57 18.59 21.90
CA GLY A 237 9.02 19.94 22.08
C GLY A 237 8.80 20.72 20.77
N CYS A 238 8.55 22.02 20.91
CA CYS A 238 8.46 22.98 19.80
C CYS A 238 9.71 22.92 18.91
N GLY A 239 9.52 23.04 17.60
CA GLY A 239 10.63 23.08 16.64
C GLY A 239 11.15 21.72 16.19
N LEU A 240 10.66 20.63 16.79
CA LEU A 240 11.02 19.26 16.43
C LEU A 240 9.84 18.55 15.79
N ASN A 241 10.12 17.56 14.95
CA ASN A 241 9.13 16.68 14.37
C ASN A 241 9.61 15.23 14.45
N GLY A 242 8.82 14.40 15.12
CA GLY A 242 8.95 12.95 15.10
C GLY A 242 7.97 12.40 14.08
N ALA A 243 8.44 12.12 12.87
CA ALA A 243 7.58 11.77 11.76
C ALA A 243 7.51 10.27 11.49
N LEU A 244 6.33 9.78 11.14
CA LEU A 244 6.09 8.45 10.59
C LEU A 244 5.19 8.60 9.36
N TYR A 245 5.71 8.19 8.21
CA TYR A 245 5.11 8.50 6.92
C TYR A 245 5.47 7.46 5.86
N PHE A 246 4.83 7.56 4.70
CA PHE A 246 5.03 6.66 3.58
C PHE A 246 5.44 7.42 2.33
N VAL A 247 6.41 6.89 1.60
CA VAL A 247 6.86 7.45 0.32
C VAL A 247 6.94 6.38 -0.76
N SER A 248 6.74 6.76 -2.01
CA SER A 248 6.71 5.84 -3.16
C SER A 248 8.13 5.55 -3.71
N MET A 249 9.02 5.15 -2.80
CA MET A 249 10.37 4.66 -3.12
C MET A 249 10.32 3.25 -3.72
N ASP A 250 11.33 2.89 -4.49
CA ASP A 250 11.50 1.51 -4.96
C ASP A 250 11.93 0.59 -3.81
N ALA A 251 11.37 -0.62 -3.78
CA ALA A 251 11.67 -1.63 -2.75
C ALA A 251 13.16 -1.96 -2.63
N ASP A 252 13.93 -1.84 -3.70
CA ASP A 252 15.38 -2.11 -3.73
C ASP A 252 16.24 -0.85 -3.57
N GLY A 253 15.64 0.31 -3.27
CA GLY A 253 16.33 1.59 -3.20
C GLY A 253 16.80 2.12 -4.56
N GLY A 254 16.21 1.62 -5.66
CA GLY A 254 16.47 2.06 -7.03
C GLY A 254 17.57 1.26 -7.75
N MET A 255 18.06 0.15 -7.19
CA MET A 255 19.15 -0.64 -7.80
C MET A 255 18.79 -1.19 -9.19
N SER A 256 17.54 -1.64 -9.36
CA SER A 256 17.06 -2.18 -10.64
C SER A 256 16.89 -1.10 -11.72
N LYS A 257 16.47 0.11 -11.33
CA LYS A 257 16.34 1.27 -12.24
C LYS A 257 17.69 1.91 -12.57
N PHE A 258 18.59 1.95 -11.59
CA PHE A 258 19.88 2.61 -11.68
C PHE A 258 20.99 1.58 -11.41
N PRO A 259 21.53 0.90 -12.44
CA PRO A 259 22.58 -0.09 -12.26
C PRO A 259 23.86 0.45 -11.61
N THR A 260 24.01 1.78 -11.58
CA THR A 260 25.07 2.49 -10.87
C THR A 260 24.82 2.62 -9.38
N ASN A 261 23.63 2.35 -8.85
CA ASN A 261 23.43 2.17 -7.42
C ASN A 261 23.78 0.72 -7.02
N LYS A 262 24.91 0.51 -6.33
CA LYS A 262 25.27 -0.81 -5.75
C LYS A 262 24.89 -0.96 -4.28
N ALA A 263 24.44 0.11 -3.63
CA ALA A 263 24.19 0.14 -2.20
C ALA A 263 22.75 -0.25 -1.83
N GLY A 264 21.78 0.28 -2.57
CA GLY A 264 20.38 -0.11 -2.49
C GLY A 264 19.72 0.06 -1.12
N ALA A 265 18.58 -0.61 -0.96
CA ALA A 265 17.81 -0.59 0.27
C ALA A 265 18.61 -1.04 1.50
N SER A 266 19.60 -1.94 1.35
CA SER A 266 20.46 -2.34 2.48
C SER A 266 21.16 -1.13 3.14
N HIS A 267 21.45 -0.07 2.37
CA HIS A 267 22.13 1.14 2.85
C HIS A 267 21.25 2.38 2.75
N GLY A 268 19.92 2.22 2.73
CA GLY A 268 19.00 3.36 2.82
C GLY A 268 19.03 4.31 1.62
N THR A 269 19.32 3.82 0.41
CA THR A 269 19.34 4.67 -0.80
C THR A 269 17.95 4.82 -1.43
N GLY A 270 17.84 5.80 -2.33
CA GLY A 270 16.67 5.96 -3.20
C GLY A 270 15.54 6.78 -2.58
N TYR A 271 15.82 7.56 -1.52
CA TYR A 271 14.85 8.44 -0.90
C TYR A 271 14.28 9.45 -1.91
N CYS A 272 13.00 9.74 -1.72
CA CYS A 272 12.23 10.74 -2.42
C CYS A 272 11.02 11.08 -1.54
N ASP A 273 10.47 12.27 -1.71
CA ASP A 273 9.22 12.68 -1.08
C ASP A 273 8.55 13.80 -1.91
N SER A 274 7.47 14.39 -1.38
CA SER A 274 6.70 15.41 -2.08
C SER A 274 7.40 16.77 -2.18
N GLN A 275 8.45 16.99 -1.38
CA GLN A 275 9.25 18.21 -1.37
C GLN A 275 10.35 18.19 -2.44
N CYS A 276 10.50 17.08 -3.17
CA CYS A 276 11.53 16.91 -4.19
C CYS A 276 12.95 17.27 -3.68
N PRO A 277 13.39 16.72 -2.54
CA PRO A 277 14.57 17.15 -1.79
C PRO A 277 15.83 17.13 -2.63
N ARG A 278 16.60 18.22 -2.54
CA ARG A 278 17.84 18.45 -3.28
C ARG A 278 19.10 18.29 -2.41
N ASP A 279 18.92 18.01 -1.13
CA ASP A 279 19.97 17.78 -0.14
C ASP A 279 20.49 16.34 -0.12
N LEU A 280 19.84 15.44 -0.85
CA LEU A 280 20.29 14.06 -1.00
C LEU A 280 21.66 14.01 -1.70
N LYS A 281 22.62 13.36 -1.05
CA LYS A 281 23.96 13.13 -1.59
C LYS A 281 23.99 12.19 -2.80
N PHE A 282 23.03 11.28 -2.93
CA PHE A 282 22.95 10.35 -4.06
C PHE A 282 21.52 10.24 -4.61
N ILE A 283 21.36 10.47 -5.92
CA ILE A 283 20.09 10.37 -6.66
C ILE A 283 20.38 9.64 -7.97
N ASP A 284 19.49 8.74 -8.40
CA ASP A 284 19.63 7.95 -9.64
C ASP A 284 20.95 7.18 -9.77
N GLY A 285 21.51 6.76 -8.63
CA GLY A 285 22.82 6.09 -8.56
C GLY A 285 24.01 6.98 -8.95
N LYS A 286 23.84 8.31 -8.87
CA LYS A 286 24.88 9.33 -9.07
C LYS A 286 25.04 10.15 -7.80
N ALA A 287 26.25 10.66 -7.55
CA ALA A 287 26.45 11.64 -6.49
C ALA A 287 25.87 13.00 -6.93
N ASN A 288 25.16 13.69 -6.04
CA ASN A 288 24.58 15.01 -6.29
C ASN A 288 25.62 16.14 -6.08
N VAL A 289 26.82 15.97 -6.63
CA VAL A 289 27.98 16.86 -6.42
C VAL A 289 27.90 18.13 -7.27
N GLU A 290 27.26 18.05 -8.42
CA GLU A 290 27.19 19.15 -9.37
C GLU A 290 26.32 20.27 -8.82
N GLY A 291 26.89 21.48 -8.77
CA GLY A 291 26.20 22.65 -8.23
C GLY A 291 25.95 22.59 -6.71
N TRP A 292 26.68 21.73 -5.97
CA TRP A 292 26.51 21.61 -4.53
C TRP A 292 26.79 22.94 -3.81
N VAL A 293 25.78 23.47 -3.14
CA VAL A 293 25.86 24.67 -2.29
C VAL A 293 25.72 24.25 -0.83
N PRO A 294 26.75 24.42 0.00
CA PRO A 294 26.66 24.19 1.44
C PRO A 294 25.55 25.03 2.07
N SER A 295 24.78 24.45 2.98
CA SER A 295 23.79 25.18 3.75
C SER A 295 24.45 26.27 4.59
N SER A 296 23.80 27.44 4.70
CA SER A 296 24.28 28.54 5.54
C SER A 296 23.98 28.35 7.02
N ASN A 297 23.01 27.49 7.37
CA ASN A 297 22.55 27.25 8.74
C ASN A 297 22.61 25.78 9.17
N ASP A 298 23.02 24.85 8.28
CA ASP A 298 23.29 23.45 8.62
C ASP A 298 24.76 23.12 8.31
N ALA A 299 25.49 22.62 9.32
CA ALA A 299 26.89 22.27 9.20
C ALA A 299 27.15 20.95 8.43
N ASN A 300 26.12 20.14 8.22
CA ASN A 300 26.18 18.79 7.63
C ASN A 300 25.43 18.66 6.31
N ALA A 301 24.63 19.67 5.92
CA ALA A 301 23.82 19.63 4.72
C ALA A 301 24.17 20.73 3.71
N GLY A 302 23.64 20.55 2.50
CA GLY A 302 23.73 21.47 1.38
C GLY A 302 22.78 20.99 0.29
N VAL A 303 22.73 21.68 -0.84
CA VAL A 303 21.82 21.33 -1.94
C VAL A 303 22.59 21.18 -3.24
N GLY A 304 22.37 20.08 -3.95
CA GLY A 304 22.89 19.86 -5.30
C GLY A 304 21.92 20.31 -6.39
N ASN A 305 22.28 20.10 -7.65
CA ASN A 305 21.41 20.40 -8.78
C ASN A 305 20.20 19.47 -8.87
N MET A 306 20.36 18.18 -8.53
CA MET A 306 19.29 17.20 -8.62
C MET A 306 18.41 17.20 -7.37
N GLY A 307 17.12 16.93 -7.54
CA GLY A 307 16.19 16.55 -6.48
C GLY A 307 15.49 15.23 -6.78
N SER A 308 14.83 14.63 -5.79
CA SER A 308 14.19 13.31 -5.91
C SER A 308 12.74 13.38 -5.42
N CYS A 309 11.78 13.30 -6.35
CA CYS A 309 10.36 13.47 -6.07
C CYS A 309 9.63 12.12 -6.03
N CYS A 310 8.64 11.95 -5.15
CA CYS A 310 7.62 10.90 -5.27
C CYS A 310 6.41 11.20 -4.39
N SER A 311 5.31 10.47 -4.60
CA SER A 311 4.11 10.62 -3.77
C SER A 311 4.39 10.25 -2.32
N GLU A 312 3.82 11.03 -1.40
CA GLU A 312 4.05 10.95 0.03
C GLU A 312 2.71 10.96 0.78
N MET A 313 2.63 10.16 1.85
CA MET A 313 1.50 10.14 2.77
C MET A 313 2.03 10.27 4.18
N ASP A 314 1.90 11.46 4.73
CA ASP A 314 2.26 11.79 6.10
C ASP A 314 1.19 11.30 7.05
N ILE A 315 1.43 10.14 7.63
CA ILE A 315 0.53 9.58 8.65
C ILE A 315 0.63 10.39 9.93
N TRP A 316 1.84 10.84 10.24
CA TRP A 316 2.14 11.45 11.50
C TRP A 316 3.34 12.37 11.36
N GLU A 317 3.09 13.65 11.42
CA GLU A 317 4.09 14.66 11.72
C GLU A 317 3.69 15.32 13.02
N ALA A 318 4.53 15.24 14.04
CA ALA A 318 4.13 15.69 15.36
C ALA A 318 5.28 15.98 16.31
N ASN A 319 4.92 16.79 17.30
CA ASN A 319 5.60 16.89 18.58
C ASN A 319 4.54 16.89 19.70
N SER A 320 4.94 17.20 20.94
CA SER A 320 4.01 17.23 22.07
C SER A 320 2.99 18.38 22.03
N VAL A 321 3.14 19.34 21.11
CA VAL A 321 2.27 20.53 20.97
C VAL A 321 1.26 20.33 19.85
N SER A 322 1.70 19.88 18.68
CA SER A 322 0.85 19.74 17.50
C SER A 322 1.11 18.45 16.74
N THR A 323 0.11 18.04 15.94
CA THR A 323 0.23 16.95 14.99
C THR A 323 -0.58 17.24 13.72
N ALA A 324 -0.08 16.78 12.58
CA ALA A 324 -0.77 16.78 11.29
C ALA A 324 -0.71 15.38 10.64
N TYR A 325 -1.69 15.11 9.78
CA TYR A 325 -1.61 14.03 8.80
C TYR A 325 -2.05 14.56 7.43
N THR A 326 -1.29 14.21 6.40
CA THR A 326 -1.32 14.95 5.14
C THR A 326 -1.01 14.03 3.94
N PRO A 327 -1.94 13.84 2.99
CA PRO A 327 -1.63 13.25 1.69
C PRO A 327 -0.99 14.29 0.76
N HIS A 328 0.09 13.88 0.09
CA HIS A 328 0.83 14.67 -0.88
C HIS A 328 0.92 13.92 -2.23
N PRO A 329 0.00 14.19 -3.17
CA PRO A 329 0.03 13.57 -4.47
C PRO A 329 1.13 14.17 -5.36
N CYS A 330 1.68 13.32 -6.22
CA CYS A 330 2.53 13.74 -7.32
C CYS A 330 1.97 13.22 -8.65
N GLU A 331 2.19 13.95 -9.74
CA GLU A 331 1.78 13.53 -11.09
C GLU A 331 2.38 12.16 -11.46
N THR A 332 3.66 11.96 -11.12
CA THR A 332 4.33 10.65 -11.14
C THR A 332 4.29 10.05 -9.74
N VAL A 333 3.73 8.84 -9.61
CA VAL A 333 3.60 8.17 -8.31
C VAL A 333 4.97 7.84 -7.71
N GLY A 334 5.73 7.00 -8.40
CA GLY A 334 7.05 6.54 -7.95
C GLY A 334 8.15 7.59 -8.09
N GLN A 335 9.35 7.24 -7.63
CA GLN A 335 10.52 8.11 -7.71
C GLN A 335 10.80 8.65 -9.12
N LEU A 336 10.96 9.97 -9.21
CA LEU A 336 11.43 10.69 -10.39
C LEU A 336 12.37 11.84 -9.98
N SER A 337 13.55 11.89 -10.60
CA SER A 337 14.49 12.99 -10.40
C SER A 337 14.01 14.30 -11.05
N CYS A 338 14.35 15.43 -10.45
CA CYS A 338 14.13 16.78 -10.97
C CYS A 338 15.44 17.60 -10.93
N ASN A 339 15.44 18.82 -11.46
CA ASN A 339 16.64 19.67 -11.47
C ASN A 339 16.33 21.13 -11.11
N GLY A 340 17.13 21.71 -10.19
CA GLY A 340 17.08 23.11 -9.83
C GLY A 340 15.70 23.55 -9.32
N ASP A 341 15.29 24.76 -9.68
CA ASP A 341 13.99 25.31 -9.26
C ASP A 341 12.78 24.58 -9.86
N ALA A 342 12.97 23.85 -10.96
CA ALA A 342 11.90 23.02 -11.54
C ALA A 342 11.53 21.82 -10.65
N CYS A 343 12.33 21.52 -9.61
CA CYS A 343 11.92 20.59 -8.56
C CYS A 343 10.71 21.09 -7.76
N GLY A 344 10.52 22.41 -7.62
CA GLY A 344 9.60 22.94 -6.63
C GLY A 344 10.02 22.60 -5.20
N GLY A 345 9.04 22.53 -4.30
CA GLY A 345 9.25 22.23 -2.89
C GLY A 345 10.08 23.28 -2.14
N THR A 346 10.60 22.87 -0.99
CA THR A 346 11.25 23.73 0.01
C THR A 346 12.50 24.45 -0.50
N TYR A 347 13.38 23.75 -1.23
CA TYR A 347 14.66 24.29 -1.70
C TYR A 347 14.58 24.80 -3.15
N SER A 348 13.58 25.63 -3.43
CA SER A 348 13.35 26.25 -4.73
C SER A 348 12.82 27.68 -4.60
N SER A 349 13.00 28.49 -5.64
CA SER A 349 12.32 29.78 -5.77
C SER A 349 10.86 29.66 -6.21
N THR A 350 10.44 28.47 -6.67
CA THR A 350 9.13 28.20 -7.28
C THR A 350 8.49 26.95 -6.68
N ARG A 351 8.03 27.05 -5.43
CA ARG A 351 7.48 25.95 -4.61
C ARG A 351 6.54 25.00 -5.37
N TYR A 352 5.60 25.53 -6.17
CA TYR A 352 4.56 24.75 -6.85
C TYR A 352 4.90 24.37 -8.31
N ALA A 353 6.08 24.72 -8.82
CA ALA A 353 6.45 24.44 -10.21
C ALA A 353 6.80 22.96 -10.46
N GLY A 354 7.05 22.20 -9.40
CA GLY A 354 7.37 20.78 -9.45
C GLY A 354 6.18 19.88 -9.80
N GLN A 355 6.45 18.58 -9.86
CA GLN A 355 5.44 17.55 -10.16
C GLN A 355 4.61 17.11 -8.95
N CYS A 356 5.05 17.48 -7.74
CA CYS A 356 4.43 17.12 -6.48
C CYS A 356 3.70 18.32 -5.87
N ASP A 357 2.72 18.02 -5.02
CA ASP A 357 2.13 19.00 -4.11
C ASP A 357 2.95 19.05 -2.81
N PRO A 358 3.72 20.14 -2.57
CA PRO A 358 4.55 20.25 -1.39
C PRO A 358 3.76 20.69 -0.14
N ASP A 359 2.50 21.12 -0.28
CA ASP A 359 1.68 21.56 0.85
C ASP A 359 0.74 20.47 1.35
N GLY A 360 0.22 19.67 0.42
CA GLY A 360 -0.71 18.59 0.72
C GLY A 360 -2.10 19.09 1.14
N CYS A 361 -2.96 18.16 1.53
CA CYS A 361 -4.24 18.46 2.17
C CYS A 361 -4.21 18.08 3.66
N ASP A 362 -3.74 18.99 4.50
CA ASP A 362 -3.43 18.69 5.90
C ASP A 362 -4.67 18.66 6.82
N PHE A 363 -4.60 17.80 7.83
CA PHE A 363 -5.48 17.86 8.99
C PHE A 363 -4.65 17.94 10.26
N ASN A 364 -4.49 19.17 10.76
CA ASN A 364 -3.98 19.47 12.09
C ASN A 364 -5.15 19.97 12.96
N SER A 365 -5.46 19.27 14.05
CA SER A 365 -6.61 19.59 14.92
C SER A 365 -6.62 21.04 15.41
N TYR A 366 -5.46 21.58 15.78
CA TYR A 366 -5.32 22.95 16.23
C TYR A 366 -5.56 23.93 15.07
N ARG A 367 -4.99 23.65 13.89
CA ARG A 367 -5.19 24.45 12.67
C ARG A 367 -6.64 24.44 12.21
N GLN A 368 -7.35 23.33 12.43
CA GLN A 368 -8.78 23.19 12.19
C GLN A 368 -9.65 23.78 13.32
N GLY A 369 -9.08 24.55 14.24
CA GLY A 369 -9.80 25.34 15.24
C GLY A 369 -9.99 24.66 16.61
N ASN A 370 -9.75 23.34 16.71
CA ASN A 370 -9.88 22.63 17.97
C ASN A 370 -8.57 22.64 18.77
N THR A 371 -8.40 23.67 19.60
CA THR A 371 -7.16 23.93 20.36
C THR A 371 -7.01 23.13 21.65
N THR A 372 -7.96 22.23 21.96
CA THR A 372 -7.96 21.42 23.20
C THR A 372 -7.96 19.91 22.94
N PHE A 373 -7.89 19.49 21.67
CA PHE A 373 -7.92 18.08 21.33
C PHE A 373 -6.59 17.36 21.59
N TYR A 374 -5.47 17.96 21.20
CA TYR A 374 -4.14 17.35 21.26
C TYR A 374 -3.17 18.28 21.98
N GLY A 375 -2.43 17.78 22.96
CA GLY A 375 -1.41 18.57 23.67
C GLY A 375 -0.99 17.94 24.99
N LYS A 376 -0.05 18.61 25.69
CA LYS A 376 0.58 18.05 26.88
C LYS A 376 -0.28 18.25 28.14
N GLY A 377 -0.70 17.13 28.75
CA GLY A 377 -1.43 17.09 30.01
C GLY A 377 -2.88 16.62 29.88
N SER A 378 -3.46 16.20 31.00
CA SER A 378 -4.77 15.55 31.06
C SER A 378 -5.97 16.47 30.73
N GLN A 379 -5.73 17.76 30.51
CA GLN A 379 -6.73 18.71 30.03
C GLN A 379 -7.04 18.56 28.53
N PHE A 380 -6.14 17.94 27.76
CA PHE A 380 -6.35 17.63 26.35
C PHE A 380 -7.08 16.30 26.19
N ALA A 381 -7.83 16.15 25.10
CA ALA A 381 -8.49 14.87 24.80
C ALA A 381 -7.47 13.74 24.55
N ILE A 382 -6.38 14.08 23.86
CA ILE A 382 -5.20 13.25 23.62
C ILE A 382 -4.02 13.87 24.37
N ASP A 383 -3.60 13.22 25.44
CA ASP A 383 -2.52 13.69 26.32
C ASP A 383 -1.15 13.25 25.79
N THR A 384 -0.37 14.19 25.27
CA THR A 384 0.95 13.93 24.68
C THR A 384 2.04 13.68 25.72
N SER A 385 1.75 13.79 27.02
CA SER A 385 2.67 13.37 28.08
C SER A 385 2.75 11.85 28.24
N LYS A 386 1.93 11.11 27.50
CA LYS A 386 1.84 9.65 27.52
C LYS A 386 1.90 9.09 26.09
N LYS A 387 2.07 7.78 26.01
CA LYS A 387 1.93 7.01 24.77
C LYS A 387 0.53 7.18 24.16
N ILE A 388 0.47 7.22 22.84
CA ILE A 388 -0.74 7.39 22.02
C ILE A 388 -0.77 6.27 20.99
N THR A 389 -1.86 5.54 20.84
CA THR A 389 -2.09 4.71 19.65
C THR A 389 -2.74 5.57 18.58
N VAL A 390 -2.16 5.60 17.38
CA VAL A 390 -2.65 6.34 16.22
C VAL A 390 -3.14 5.34 15.17
N VAL A 391 -4.40 5.48 14.75
CA VAL A 391 -5.06 4.62 13.76
C VAL A 391 -5.41 5.46 12.55
N THR A 392 -5.00 5.00 11.36
CA THR A 392 -5.34 5.64 10.08
C THR A 392 -5.97 4.61 9.14
N GLN A 393 -7.12 4.95 8.58
CA GLN A 393 -7.86 4.11 7.63
C GLN A 393 -7.93 4.79 6.28
N PHE A 394 -7.67 4.06 5.21
CA PHE A 394 -7.72 4.55 3.84
C PHE A 394 -8.95 3.97 3.15
N VAL A 395 -10.08 4.64 3.30
CA VAL A 395 -11.35 4.17 2.75
C VAL A 395 -11.36 4.37 1.25
N GLU A 396 -11.72 3.32 0.53
CA GLU A 396 -11.85 3.33 -0.93
C GLU A 396 -13.27 2.99 -1.37
N THR A 397 -13.66 3.53 -2.52
CA THR A 397 -14.87 3.11 -3.24
C THR A 397 -14.51 2.85 -4.69
N GLY A 398 -14.73 1.61 -5.16
CA GLY A 398 -14.46 1.24 -6.55
C GLY A 398 -12.99 1.32 -6.95
N GLY A 399 -12.07 1.13 -6.00
CA GLY A 399 -10.63 1.22 -6.19
C GLY A 399 -10.05 2.64 -6.13
N ALA A 400 -10.84 3.65 -5.76
CA ALA A 400 -10.38 5.03 -5.59
C ALA A 400 -10.43 5.44 -4.11
N LEU A 401 -9.40 6.12 -3.62
CA LEU A 401 -9.37 6.67 -2.26
C LEU A 401 -10.42 7.78 -2.13
N THR A 402 -11.31 7.66 -1.15
CA THR A 402 -12.40 8.62 -0.93
C THR A 402 -12.31 9.33 0.41
N ASP A 403 -11.69 8.70 1.41
CA ASP A 403 -11.67 9.23 2.78
C ASP A 403 -10.47 8.68 3.57
N ILE A 404 -9.70 9.56 4.22
CA ILE A 404 -8.63 9.18 5.14
C ILE A 404 -9.10 9.49 6.57
N LYS A 405 -9.45 8.45 7.31
CA LYS A 405 -9.97 8.58 8.68
C LYS A 405 -8.86 8.42 9.71
N ARG A 406 -9.03 9.12 10.83
CA ARG A 406 -8.13 9.11 11.96
C ARG A 406 -8.87 8.76 13.25
N PHE A 407 -8.27 7.88 14.04
CA PHE A 407 -8.67 7.60 15.42
C PHE A 407 -7.45 7.55 16.32
N TYR A 408 -7.69 7.74 17.61
CA TYR A 408 -6.67 7.62 18.65
C TYR A 408 -7.16 6.65 19.72
N VAL A 409 -6.23 5.89 20.32
CA VAL A 409 -6.51 5.10 21.53
C VAL A 409 -5.54 5.52 22.62
N GLN A 410 -6.08 5.89 23.78
CA GLN A 410 -5.28 6.23 24.95
C GLN A 410 -6.00 5.76 26.20
N ASP A 411 -5.26 5.13 27.13
CA ASP A 411 -5.82 4.58 28.37
C ASP A 411 -7.05 3.66 28.13
N GLY A 412 -7.04 2.91 27.02
CA GLY A 412 -8.11 1.99 26.61
C GLY A 412 -9.36 2.65 26.02
N LYS A 413 -9.39 3.98 25.92
CA LYS A 413 -10.50 4.74 25.32
C LYS A 413 -10.19 5.07 23.87
N VAL A 414 -11.16 4.84 22.99
CA VAL A 414 -11.11 5.24 21.58
C VAL A 414 -11.64 6.67 21.43
N PHE A 415 -10.90 7.49 20.69
CA PHE A 415 -11.27 8.83 20.32
C PHE A 415 -11.34 8.90 18.79
N ALA A 416 -12.48 9.31 18.25
CA ALA A 416 -12.52 9.80 16.89
C ALA A 416 -11.67 11.07 16.77
N ASN A 417 -11.15 11.35 15.57
CA ASN A 417 -10.47 12.61 15.31
C ASN A 417 -11.36 13.81 15.63
N SER A 418 -10.73 14.94 15.98
CA SER A 418 -11.43 16.21 16.21
C SER A 418 -12.22 16.62 14.97
N LYS A 419 -13.39 17.22 15.16
CA LYS A 419 -14.07 17.94 14.08
C LYS A 419 -13.36 19.26 13.81
N SER A 420 -13.44 19.73 12.56
CA SER A 420 -13.08 21.10 12.20
C SER A 420 -14.11 22.07 12.77
N ASP A 421 -13.62 23.14 13.40
CA ASP A 421 -14.38 24.29 13.89
C ASP A 421 -14.27 25.48 12.92
N ILE A 422 -13.60 25.32 11.77
CA ILE A 422 -13.45 26.36 10.76
C ILE A 422 -14.76 26.53 9.99
N THR A 423 -15.28 27.77 9.93
CA THR A 423 -16.50 28.10 9.20
C THR A 423 -16.41 27.65 7.74
N GLY A 424 -17.34 26.78 7.32
CA GLY A 424 -17.41 26.27 5.96
C GLY A 424 -16.53 25.06 5.67
N VAL A 425 -15.79 24.54 6.67
CA VAL A 425 -15.00 23.32 6.59
C VAL A 425 -15.52 22.33 7.62
N GLU A 426 -16.36 21.39 7.16
CA GLU A 426 -17.01 20.41 8.04
C GLU A 426 -16.30 19.05 8.01
N GLY A 427 -16.53 18.24 9.05
CA GLY A 427 -16.01 16.87 9.14
C GLY A 427 -14.80 16.71 10.06
N ASN A 428 -14.31 15.47 10.16
CA ASN A 428 -13.14 15.09 10.98
C ASN A 428 -12.18 14.14 10.25
N SER A 429 -12.27 14.09 8.92
CA SER A 429 -11.44 13.25 8.08
C SER A 429 -11.11 13.97 6.78
N ILE A 430 -10.13 13.44 6.03
CA ILE A 430 -9.69 14.06 4.78
C ILE A 430 -10.47 13.44 3.62
N THR A 431 -11.35 14.24 3.05
CA THR A 431 -12.10 13.96 1.80
C THR A 431 -11.80 15.05 0.77
N THR A 432 -12.14 14.81 -0.50
CA THR A 432 -11.98 15.84 -1.55
C THR A 432 -12.73 17.13 -1.19
N ASP A 433 -13.95 17.01 -0.67
CA ASP A 433 -14.79 18.15 -0.29
C ASP A 433 -14.17 18.91 0.90
N TYR A 434 -13.64 18.19 1.89
CA TYR A 434 -12.88 18.80 2.99
C TYR A 434 -11.68 19.57 2.46
N CYS A 435 -10.86 18.98 1.58
CA CYS A 435 -9.66 19.64 1.04
C CYS A 435 -9.99 20.93 0.31
N THR A 436 -10.95 20.90 -0.61
CA THR A 436 -11.37 22.09 -1.36
C THR A 436 -11.96 23.17 -0.44
N ALA A 437 -12.76 22.78 0.56
CA ALA A 437 -13.30 23.72 1.53
C ALA A 437 -12.19 24.33 2.40
N GLN A 438 -11.25 23.52 2.87
CA GLN A 438 -10.12 23.89 3.72
C GLN A 438 -9.21 24.89 3.01
N LYS A 439 -8.74 24.57 1.80
CA LYS A 439 -7.90 25.46 0.99
C LYS A 439 -8.58 26.79 0.73
N LYS A 440 -9.87 26.77 0.38
CA LYS A 440 -10.67 27.98 0.18
C LYS A 440 -10.81 28.82 1.45
N ALA A 441 -11.07 28.20 2.60
CA ALA A 441 -11.27 28.89 3.87
C ALA A 441 -9.98 29.54 4.38
N PHE A 442 -8.83 28.91 4.12
CA PHE A 442 -7.51 29.40 4.50
C PHE A 442 -6.90 30.38 3.48
N GLY A 443 -7.45 30.43 2.27
CA GLY A 443 -6.89 31.25 1.18
C GLY A 443 -5.63 30.62 0.56
N ASP A 444 -5.41 29.33 0.80
CA ASP A 444 -4.30 28.56 0.24
C ASP A 444 -4.60 28.21 -1.23
N GLU A 445 -3.56 28.14 -2.06
CA GLU A 445 -3.69 27.61 -3.41
C GLU A 445 -3.99 26.10 -3.35
N ASP A 446 -5.02 25.65 -4.07
CA ASP A 446 -5.42 24.23 -4.08
C ASP A 446 -4.52 23.40 -5.03
N VAL A 447 -3.22 23.39 -4.75
CA VAL A 447 -2.22 22.61 -5.49
C VAL A 447 -2.51 21.12 -5.38
N PHE A 448 -3.05 20.68 -4.23
CA PHE A 448 -3.53 19.31 -4.01
C PHE A 448 -4.49 18.86 -5.11
N ALA A 449 -5.56 19.63 -5.38
CA ALA A 449 -6.49 19.33 -6.46
C ALA A 449 -5.82 19.41 -7.85
N GLN A 450 -4.92 20.38 -8.06
CA GLN A 450 -4.16 20.51 -9.33
C GLN A 450 -3.30 19.28 -9.62
N LYS A 451 -2.74 18.63 -8.59
CA LYS A 451 -1.95 17.39 -8.68
C LYS A 451 -2.79 16.11 -8.61
N GLY A 452 -4.12 16.23 -8.71
CA GLY A 452 -5.05 15.10 -8.82
C GLY A 452 -5.63 14.59 -7.49
N GLY A 453 -5.34 15.27 -6.38
CA GLY A 453 -5.94 15.08 -5.07
C GLY A 453 -5.94 13.64 -4.56
N LEU A 454 -7.02 13.26 -3.85
CA LEU A 454 -7.13 11.91 -3.26
C LEU A 454 -7.12 10.79 -4.30
N ALA A 455 -7.66 11.03 -5.50
CA ALA A 455 -7.62 10.02 -6.57
C ALA A 455 -6.18 9.69 -6.98
N GLN A 456 -5.31 10.71 -7.07
CA GLN A 456 -3.90 10.51 -7.37
C GLN A 456 -3.15 9.89 -6.18
N MET A 457 -3.40 10.35 -4.95
CA MET A 457 -2.85 9.75 -3.73
C MET A 457 -3.23 8.25 -3.61
N GLY A 458 -4.47 7.92 -3.94
CA GLY A 458 -4.98 6.55 -3.94
C GLY A 458 -4.21 5.61 -4.86
N LYS A 459 -3.66 6.11 -5.99
CA LYS A 459 -2.80 5.31 -6.87
C LYS A 459 -1.51 4.89 -6.14
N ALA A 460 -0.83 5.82 -5.48
CA ALA A 460 0.37 5.52 -4.71
C ALA A 460 0.11 4.53 -3.57
N LEU A 461 -0.98 4.72 -2.83
CA LEU A 461 -1.40 3.80 -1.77
C LEU A 461 -1.71 2.39 -2.31
N SER A 462 -2.11 2.26 -3.58
CA SER A 462 -2.40 0.97 -4.22
C SER A 462 -1.15 0.25 -4.77
N GLU A 463 -0.15 1.01 -5.23
CA GLU A 463 1.08 0.48 -5.83
C GLU A 463 2.03 -0.09 -4.76
N GLY A 464 2.07 0.57 -3.60
CA GLY A 464 2.85 0.17 -2.44
C GLY A 464 3.93 1.20 -2.10
N MET A 465 4.09 1.50 -0.82
CA MET A 465 4.98 2.57 -0.33
C MET A 465 5.92 2.04 0.75
N VAL A 466 7.06 2.72 0.92
CA VAL A 466 8.06 2.45 1.96
C VAL A 466 7.68 3.20 3.23
N LEU A 467 7.70 2.51 4.37
CA LEU A 467 7.52 3.14 5.68
C LEU A 467 8.80 3.84 6.13
N VAL A 468 8.68 5.11 6.49
CA VAL A 468 9.75 5.97 7.00
C VAL A 468 9.43 6.40 8.43
N MET A 469 10.44 6.39 9.29
CA MET A 469 10.38 6.91 10.67
C MET A 469 11.55 7.84 10.91
N SER A 470 11.31 9.06 11.37
CA SER A 470 12.36 10.08 11.51
C SER A 470 12.19 10.96 12.74
N VAL A 471 13.27 11.65 13.09
CA VAL A 471 13.27 12.80 14.01
C VAL A 471 14.15 13.90 13.42
N TRP A 472 13.63 15.12 13.33
CA TRP A 472 14.32 16.22 12.67
C TRP A 472 13.85 17.59 13.20
N ASP A 473 14.68 18.61 12.96
CA ASP A 473 14.37 20.02 13.07
C ASP A 473 14.42 20.69 11.69
N ASP A 474 13.77 21.84 11.54
CA ASP A 474 13.53 22.45 10.24
C ASP A 474 14.39 23.69 10.02
N HIS A 475 15.37 23.54 9.12
CA HIS A 475 16.29 24.61 8.74
C HIS A 475 15.70 25.63 7.75
N HIS A 476 14.48 25.44 7.26
CA HIS A 476 13.80 26.35 6.34
C HIS A 476 12.76 27.22 7.06
N SER A 477 11.91 26.63 7.88
CA SER A 477 10.76 27.31 8.50
C SER A 477 10.63 27.05 10.00
N ASN A 478 11.68 26.53 10.67
CA ASN A 478 11.74 26.32 12.11
C ASN A 478 10.56 25.49 12.68
N MET A 479 9.93 24.65 11.85
CA MET A 479 8.76 23.84 12.20
C MET A 479 7.48 24.64 12.51
N LEU A 480 7.49 25.95 12.22
CA LEU A 480 6.36 26.84 12.53
C LEU A 480 5.08 26.45 11.78
N TRP A 481 5.24 25.84 10.60
CA TRP A 481 4.15 25.30 9.79
C TRP A 481 3.42 24.11 10.46
N LEU A 482 3.98 23.51 11.50
CA LEU A 482 3.39 22.44 12.28
C LEU A 482 2.82 22.93 13.62
N ASP A 483 3.59 23.72 14.38
CA ASP A 483 3.34 23.93 15.82
C ASP A 483 3.21 25.40 16.28
N SER A 484 3.24 26.36 15.36
CA SER A 484 3.19 27.80 15.68
C SER A 484 2.22 28.55 14.76
N THR A 485 2.39 29.86 14.63
CA THR A 485 1.72 30.69 13.64
C THR A 485 2.56 30.79 12.37
N TYR A 486 2.03 30.31 11.24
CA TYR A 486 2.73 30.31 9.95
C TYR A 486 1.77 30.61 8.78
N PRO A 487 2.08 31.61 7.94
CA PRO A 487 3.23 32.54 8.04
C PRO A 487 3.17 33.46 9.28
N THR A 488 4.33 33.89 9.80
CA THR A 488 4.43 34.61 11.09
C THR A 488 3.80 36.00 11.10
N ASN A 489 3.53 36.56 9.92
CA ASN A 489 2.92 37.88 9.72
C ASN A 489 1.40 37.81 9.44
N GLU A 490 0.80 36.62 9.43
CA GLU A 490 -0.60 36.42 9.10
C GLU A 490 -1.44 36.01 10.31
N THR A 491 -2.72 36.41 10.31
CA THR A 491 -3.66 36.22 11.43
C THR A 491 -5.01 35.64 11.01
N GLY A 492 -5.13 35.23 9.75
CA GLY A 492 -6.36 34.64 9.19
C GLY A 492 -6.59 33.18 9.63
N PRO A 493 -7.74 32.60 9.26
CA PRO A 493 -7.98 31.17 9.42
C PRO A 493 -6.84 30.34 8.83
N GLY A 494 -6.41 29.31 9.55
CA GLY A 494 -5.35 28.41 9.10
C GLY A 494 -3.92 28.88 9.39
N THR A 495 -3.70 30.09 9.93
CA THR A 495 -2.34 30.54 10.24
C THR A 495 -1.82 29.97 11.56
N ALA A 496 -2.68 29.83 12.59
CA ALA A 496 -2.31 29.26 13.88
C ALA A 496 -2.42 27.73 13.87
N ARG A 497 -1.34 27.03 14.20
CA ARG A 497 -1.17 25.58 14.02
C ARG A 497 -0.71 24.86 15.30
N GLY A 498 -0.35 25.63 16.31
CA GLY A 498 -0.05 25.19 17.66
C GLY A 498 0.22 26.38 18.57
N THR A 499 0.73 26.11 19.77
CA THR A 499 0.98 27.13 20.80
C THR A 499 2.44 27.57 20.90
N CYS A 500 3.33 27.07 20.04
CA CYS A 500 4.74 27.44 20.07
C CYS A 500 4.93 28.90 19.66
N GLY A 501 5.91 29.58 20.26
CA GLY A 501 6.27 30.95 19.88
C GLY A 501 6.81 31.00 18.46
N THR A 502 6.59 32.11 17.74
CA THR A 502 7.10 32.30 16.37
C THR A 502 8.62 32.48 16.32
N ASP A 503 9.26 32.64 17.48
CA ASP A 503 10.71 32.66 17.71
C ASP A 503 11.28 31.28 18.09
N SER A 504 10.44 30.25 18.18
CA SER A 504 10.87 28.88 18.48
C SER A 504 11.44 28.15 17.26
N GLY A 505 12.02 26.98 17.50
CA GLY A 505 12.41 26.02 16.47
C GLY A 505 13.62 26.37 15.63
N VAL A 506 14.36 27.43 15.98
CA VAL A 506 15.67 27.69 15.38
C VAL A 506 16.59 26.48 15.64
N PRO A 507 17.12 25.80 14.59
CA PRO A 507 17.88 24.55 14.74
C PRO A 507 18.99 24.61 15.81
N ALA A 508 19.85 25.63 15.73
CA ALA A 508 20.95 25.80 16.70
C ALA A 508 20.47 25.93 18.16
N ASP A 509 19.30 26.55 18.38
CA ASP A 509 18.72 26.69 19.71
C ASP A 509 18.13 25.36 20.20
N VAL A 510 17.33 24.67 19.38
CA VAL A 510 16.71 23.39 19.78
C VAL A 510 17.75 22.28 19.96
N GLU A 511 18.78 22.22 19.10
CA GLU A 511 19.89 21.27 19.22
C GLU A 511 20.70 21.45 20.51
N SER A 512 20.78 22.68 21.03
CA SER A 512 21.57 23.00 22.23
C SER A 512 20.74 22.91 23.51
N GLN A 513 19.47 23.31 23.45
CA GLN A 513 18.57 23.37 24.60
C GLN A 513 17.85 22.04 24.85
N ALA A 514 17.53 21.29 23.79
CA ALA A 514 16.79 20.04 23.86
C ALA A 514 17.48 18.85 23.17
N PRO A 515 18.82 18.64 23.34
CA PRO A 515 19.57 17.60 22.63
C PRO A 515 19.11 16.17 22.96
N ASN A 516 18.55 15.98 24.15
CA ASN A 516 18.07 14.68 24.61
C ASN A 516 16.61 14.40 24.23
N SER A 517 15.99 15.23 23.39
CA SER A 517 14.67 14.96 22.82
C SER A 517 14.70 13.64 22.05
N ASN A 518 13.57 12.94 22.05
CA ASN A 518 13.44 11.68 21.33
C ASN A 518 11.98 11.38 21.01
N VAL A 519 11.77 10.52 20.02
CA VAL A 519 10.48 9.91 19.70
C VAL A 519 10.60 8.40 19.79
N ILE A 520 9.53 7.74 20.24
CA ILE A 520 9.45 6.27 20.23
C ILE A 520 8.26 5.86 19.36
N PHE A 521 8.51 5.14 18.27
CA PHE A 521 7.50 4.47 17.47
C PHE A 521 7.46 3.00 17.87
N SER A 522 6.28 2.43 18.09
CA SER A 522 6.16 1.04 18.52
C SER A 522 4.88 0.37 18.04
N ASN A 523 4.80 -0.96 18.16
CA ASN A 523 3.56 -1.71 17.99
C ASN A 523 2.86 -1.45 16.65
N ILE A 524 3.64 -1.43 15.57
CA ILE A 524 3.12 -1.22 14.21
C ILE A 524 2.21 -2.40 13.83
N LYS A 525 1.02 -2.09 13.31
CA LYS A 525 -0.01 -3.02 12.87
C LYS A 525 -0.60 -2.58 11.54
N VAL A 526 -0.77 -3.53 10.63
CA VAL A 526 -1.41 -3.30 9.33
C VAL A 526 -2.41 -4.40 9.05
N GLY A 527 -3.58 -4.07 8.53
CA GLY A 527 -4.59 -5.06 8.13
C GLY A 527 -5.81 -4.42 7.50
N PRO A 528 -6.88 -5.20 7.24
CA PRO A 528 -8.17 -4.66 6.83
C PRO A 528 -8.71 -3.64 7.81
N ILE A 529 -9.55 -2.71 7.35
CA ILE A 529 -10.22 -1.73 8.20
C ILE A 529 -10.93 -2.40 9.38
N GLY A 530 -10.68 -1.91 10.60
CA GLY A 530 -11.22 -2.44 11.85
C GLY A 530 -10.50 -3.67 12.40
N SER A 531 -9.27 -3.96 11.97
CA SER A 531 -8.51 -5.13 12.41
C SER A 531 -7.35 -4.82 13.37
N THR A 532 -6.89 -3.58 13.46
CA THR A 532 -5.65 -3.27 14.19
C THR A 532 -5.88 -2.77 15.62
N PHE A 533 -7.12 -2.37 15.93
CA PHE A 533 -7.52 -1.85 17.24
C PHE A 533 -8.92 -2.33 17.64
N ASN A 534 -9.22 -2.31 18.95
CA ASN A 534 -10.54 -2.67 19.45
C ASN A 534 -11.50 -1.47 19.36
N SER A 535 -12.33 -1.44 18.33
CA SER A 535 -13.32 -0.38 18.09
C SER A 535 -14.50 -0.42 19.08
N ALA A 536 -14.71 -1.53 19.81
CA ALA A 536 -15.80 -1.67 20.78
C ALA A 536 -15.67 -0.77 22.03
N GLY A 537 -14.63 0.07 22.10
CA GLY A 537 -14.41 1.06 23.16
C GLY A 537 -15.33 2.29 23.11
N THR A 538 -16.20 2.44 22.11
CA THR A 538 -17.34 3.36 22.19
C THR A 538 -18.48 2.70 22.97
N ALA A 539 -18.45 2.78 24.29
CA ALA A 539 -19.59 2.46 25.14
C ALA A 539 -19.92 3.64 26.04
N PRO A 540 -21.18 4.12 26.11
CA PRO A 540 -21.67 4.76 27.31
C PRO A 540 -21.68 3.72 28.44
N LEU A 541 -21.30 4.15 29.63
CA LEU A 541 -21.46 3.40 30.88
C LEU A 541 -22.90 2.88 30.99
N HIS A 542 -23.10 1.56 31.07
CA HIS A 542 -23.93 0.93 32.11
C HIS A 542 -23.67 -0.59 32.25
N THR A 543 -23.18 -0.92 33.44
CA THR A 543 -23.17 -2.16 34.23
C THR A 543 -23.93 -3.40 33.74
N GLY A 544 -23.26 -4.56 33.75
CA GLY A 544 -23.92 -5.87 33.81
C GLY A 544 -22.97 -7.06 33.66
N THR A 545 -22.50 -7.60 34.79
CA THR A 545 -21.63 -8.77 34.91
C THR A 545 -22.27 -10.06 34.41
N SER A 546 -21.56 -10.89 33.62
CA SER A 546 -21.51 -12.34 33.86
C SER A 546 -20.29 -13.01 33.19
N SER A 547 -19.60 -13.81 34.00
CA SER A 547 -18.45 -14.65 33.69
C SER A 547 -18.84 -15.95 32.98
N TRP A 548 -17.97 -16.56 32.16
CA TRP A 548 -17.44 -17.95 32.22
C TRP A 548 -16.60 -18.25 30.92
N PRO A 549 -15.61 -19.17 30.97
CA PRO A 549 -14.36 -19.10 30.19
C PRO A 549 -14.34 -19.94 28.90
N ILE A 550 -13.64 -19.43 27.88
CA ILE A 550 -13.34 -20.11 26.61
C ILE A 550 -12.10 -21.01 26.77
N LYS A 551 -12.26 -22.30 26.51
CA LYS A 551 -11.17 -23.17 26.03
C LYS A 551 -11.59 -23.71 24.66
N GLN A 552 -10.90 -23.29 23.60
CA GLN A 552 -10.47 -24.21 22.54
C GLN A 552 -9.44 -23.53 21.64
N LYS A 553 -8.18 -23.95 21.85
CA LYS A 553 -7.06 -23.80 20.94
C LYS A 553 -7.27 -24.73 19.73
N GLU A 554 -6.57 -24.37 18.65
CA GLU A 554 -6.25 -25.17 17.45
C GLU A 554 -7.33 -25.27 16.37
N ALA A 555 -7.26 -24.37 15.38
CA ALA A 555 -7.07 -24.73 13.96
C ALA A 555 -7.26 -23.49 13.08
N LEU A 556 -6.16 -22.86 12.64
CA LEU A 556 -6.13 -22.03 11.42
C LEU A 556 -4.68 -21.91 10.95
N ARG A 557 -4.25 -22.94 10.25
CA ARG A 557 -3.12 -22.90 9.32
C ARG A 557 -3.71 -23.13 7.93
N LEU A 558 -3.27 -22.29 6.98
CA LEU A 558 -3.36 -22.47 5.52
C LEU A 558 -4.71 -22.17 4.86
N VAL A 559 -4.95 -20.93 4.40
CA VAL A 559 -5.42 -20.64 3.02
C VAL A 559 -5.11 -19.18 2.67
N SER A 560 -4.00 -18.90 1.97
CA SER A 560 -3.84 -17.69 1.17
C SER A 560 -3.22 -18.06 -0.17
N GLN A 561 -4.09 -18.34 -1.14
CA GLN A 561 -3.86 -18.33 -2.60
C GLN A 561 -5.14 -18.89 -3.27
N CYS A 562 -5.99 -18.01 -3.79
CA CYS A 562 -6.87 -18.20 -4.95
C CYS A 562 -7.86 -17.04 -5.05
N SER A 563 -8.03 -16.50 -6.26
CA SER A 563 -9.03 -15.49 -6.62
C SER A 563 -10.44 -16.10 -6.54
N PHE A 564 -11.35 -15.50 -5.76
CA PHE A 564 -12.75 -15.94 -5.65
C PHE A 564 -13.69 -14.87 -6.22
N TRP A 565 -14.67 -15.30 -7.01
CA TRP A 565 -15.82 -14.51 -7.45
C TRP A 565 -16.97 -14.78 -6.47
N ASN A 566 -17.54 -13.75 -5.82
CA ASN A 566 -18.65 -13.89 -4.89
C ASN A 566 -19.95 -13.45 -5.58
N SER A 567 -20.95 -14.34 -5.68
CA SER A 567 -22.29 -14.00 -6.16
C SER A 567 -23.28 -14.36 -5.07
N ASP A 568 -23.83 -13.35 -4.38
CA ASP A 568 -24.94 -13.54 -3.45
C ASP A 568 -26.22 -13.55 -4.29
N ILE A 569 -26.84 -14.73 -4.45
CA ILE A 569 -28.02 -14.88 -5.31
C ILE A 569 -29.22 -15.25 -4.44
N ASP A 570 -29.74 -14.24 -3.74
CA ASP A 570 -31.08 -14.31 -3.19
C ASP A 570 -32.07 -14.68 -4.31
N ASN A 571 -33.03 -15.55 -3.98
CA ASN A 571 -34.07 -16.06 -4.89
C ASN A 571 -33.67 -17.19 -5.87
N CYS A 572 -32.44 -17.71 -5.80
CA CYS A 572 -32.02 -18.88 -6.61
C CYS A 572 -31.95 -20.21 -5.84
N LEU A 573 -31.99 -20.18 -4.51
CA LEU A 573 -31.88 -21.40 -3.70
C LEU A 573 -33.23 -22.11 -3.50
N TYR A 574 -34.34 -21.39 -3.57
CA TYR A 574 -35.69 -21.93 -3.35
C TYR A 574 -36.66 -21.50 -4.44
N SER A 575 -37.56 -22.40 -4.84
CA SER A 575 -38.60 -22.07 -5.82
C SER A 575 -39.45 -20.89 -5.34
N ARG A 576 -39.74 -19.95 -6.25
CA ARG A 576 -40.62 -18.79 -6.05
C ARG A 576 -42.01 -19.18 -5.50
N SER A 577 -42.45 -20.43 -5.72
CA SER A 577 -43.70 -20.98 -5.17
C SER A 577 -43.77 -20.99 -3.64
N HIS A 578 -42.61 -21.00 -2.94
CA HIS A 578 -42.54 -21.00 -1.48
C HIS A 578 -42.75 -19.61 -0.86
N ARG A 579 -42.76 -18.54 -1.68
CA ARG A 579 -43.05 -17.15 -1.26
C ARG A 579 -42.23 -16.63 -0.08
N ILE A 580 -41.03 -17.18 0.16
CA ILE A 580 -40.14 -16.78 1.27
C ILE A 580 -39.81 -15.28 1.18
N HIS A 581 -39.54 -14.76 -0.02
CA HIS A 581 -39.31 -13.32 -0.22
C HIS A 581 -40.50 -12.43 0.20
N ASN A 582 -41.74 -12.90 0.03
CA ASN A 582 -42.92 -12.14 0.45
C ASN A 582 -43.04 -12.10 1.98
N LEU A 583 -42.66 -13.19 2.65
CA LEU A 583 -42.60 -13.23 4.11
C LEU A 583 -41.49 -12.33 4.63
N MET A 584 -40.33 -12.35 3.99
CA MET A 584 -39.22 -11.47 4.33
C MET A 584 -39.60 -9.99 4.17
N ALA A 585 -40.17 -9.61 3.01
CA ALA A 585 -40.62 -8.26 2.76
C ALA A 585 -41.65 -7.79 3.82
N LYS A 586 -42.57 -8.67 4.21
CA LYS A 586 -43.56 -8.37 5.26
C LYS A 586 -42.91 -8.17 6.63
N LEU A 587 -41.91 -8.99 6.99
CA LEU A 587 -41.20 -8.84 8.25
C LEU A 587 -40.36 -7.56 8.29
N ILE A 588 -39.76 -7.18 7.16
CA ILE A 588 -39.06 -5.89 7.03
C ILE A 588 -40.05 -4.73 7.24
N GLU A 589 -41.18 -4.72 6.54
CA GLU A 589 -42.20 -3.67 6.70
C GLU A 589 -42.74 -3.61 8.15
N GLN A 590 -43.01 -4.76 8.77
CA GLN A 590 -43.41 -4.84 10.19
C GLN A 590 -42.33 -4.32 11.13
N TYR A 591 -41.06 -4.53 10.81
CA TYR A 591 -39.96 -3.98 11.60
C TYR A 591 -39.97 -2.44 11.56
N PHE A 592 -40.20 -1.85 10.38
CA PHE A 592 -40.36 -0.40 10.23
C PHE A 592 -41.58 0.12 11.01
N GLU A 593 -42.73 -0.56 10.92
CA GLU A 593 -43.93 -0.18 11.67
C GLU A 593 -43.67 -0.17 13.19
N THR A 594 -43.06 -1.25 13.70
CA THR A 594 -42.89 -1.46 15.13
C THR A 594 -41.76 -0.64 15.74
N HIS A 595 -40.59 -0.57 15.09
CA HIS A 595 -39.44 0.17 15.64
C HIS A 595 -39.53 1.67 15.44
N LEU A 596 -40.16 2.12 14.34
CA LEU A 596 -40.29 3.55 14.04
C LEU A 596 -41.68 4.09 14.41
N SER A 597 -42.58 3.24 14.94
CA SER A 597 -43.97 3.59 15.27
C SER A 597 -44.72 4.24 14.09
N LEU A 598 -44.49 3.72 12.89
CA LEU A 598 -45.08 4.24 11.65
C LEU A 598 -46.38 3.51 11.31
N GLY A 599 -47.28 4.20 10.62
CA GLY A 599 -48.42 3.56 9.96
C GLY A 599 -47.98 2.72 8.75
N GLU A 600 -48.76 1.69 8.41
CA GLU A 600 -48.47 0.72 7.34
C GLU A 600 -48.06 1.36 6.00
N GLU A 601 -48.77 2.40 5.57
CA GLU A 601 -48.50 3.11 4.32
C GLU A 601 -47.13 3.80 4.33
N GLU A 602 -46.77 4.38 5.48
CA GLU A 602 -45.52 5.12 5.66
C GLU A 602 -44.32 4.17 5.85
N ALA A 603 -44.50 3.08 6.59
CA ALA A 603 -43.50 2.02 6.70
C ALA A 603 -43.19 1.39 5.33
N SER A 604 -44.22 1.11 4.53
CA SER A 604 -44.06 0.60 3.16
C SER A 604 -43.37 1.62 2.24
N ARG A 605 -43.71 2.91 2.37
CA ARG A 605 -43.08 3.99 1.61
C ARG A 605 -41.59 4.10 1.95
N LEU A 606 -41.26 4.13 3.23
CA LEU A 606 -39.89 4.31 3.72
C LEU A 606 -39.01 3.09 3.44
N THR A 607 -39.55 1.88 3.58
CA THR A 607 -38.85 0.64 3.21
C THR A 607 -38.42 0.67 1.73
N ARG A 608 -39.33 1.06 0.83
CA ARG A 608 -39.03 1.21 -0.61
C ARG A 608 -38.04 2.33 -0.89
N GLU A 609 -38.15 3.45 -0.19
CA GLU A 609 -37.23 4.58 -0.34
C GLU A 609 -35.81 4.19 0.08
N TYR A 610 -35.67 3.52 1.22
CA TYR A 610 -34.36 3.08 1.73
C TYR A 610 -33.75 2.00 0.86
N TYR A 611 -34.55 1.05 0.39
CA TYR A 611 -34.08 0.06 -0.58
C TYR A 611 -33.59 0.73 -1.88
N LYS A 612 -34.34 1.69 -2.42
CA LYS A 612 -33.97 2.39 -3.66
C LYS A 612 -32.74 3.28 -3.49
N THR A 613 -32.59 3.92 -2.34
CA THR A 613 -31.54 4.91 -2.09
C THR A 613 -30.24 4.28 -1.62
N TYR A 614 -30.32 3.22 -0.80
CA TYR A 614 -29.17 2.61 -0.13
C TYR A 614 -28.88 1.17 -0.57
N GLY A 615 -29.70 0.59 -1.47
CA GLY A 615 -29.54 -0.78 -1.95
C GLY A 615 -30.09 -1.85 -1.00
N LEU A 616 -30.13 -1.58 0.30
CA LEU A 616 -30.77 -2.41 1.32
C LEU A 616 -31.61 -1.55 2.27
N ALA A 617 -32.77 -2.05 2.70
CA ALA A 617 -33.65 -1.31 3.62
C ALA A 617 -33.01 -1.12 5.01
N ILE A 618 -32.22 -2.10 5.48
CA ILE A 618 -31.50 -2.03 6.76
C ILE A 618 -30.46 -0.91 6.79
N GLU A 619 -29.81 -0.64 5.66
CA GLU A 619 -28.79 0.41 5.57
C GLU A 619 -29.39 1.80 5.82
N GLY A 620 -30.60 2.04 5.31
CA GLY A 620 -31.35 3.26 5.63
C GLY A 620 -31.78 3.32 7.10
N LEU A 621 -32.20 2.20 7.68
CA LEU A 621 -32.55 2.14 9.11
C LEU A 621 -31.36 2.43 10.02
N VAL A 622 -30.18 1.89 9.73
CA VAL A 622 -28.96 2.12 10.53
C VAL A 622 -28.53 3.58 10.43
N ARG A 623 -28.57 4.17 9.22
CA ARG A 623 -28.11 5.54 8.99
C ARG A 623 -29.03 6.62 9.57
N HIS A 624 -30.34 6.43 9.49
CA HIS A 624 -31.31 7.48 9.84
C HIS A 624 -32.02 7.24 11.17
N HIS A 625 -31.98 6.02 11.69
CA HIS A 625 -32.72 5.63 12.89
C HIS A 625 -31.87 4.87 13.92
N GLU A 626 -30.55 4.74 13.70
CA GLU A 626 -29.58 4.19 14.65
C GLU A 626 -29.98 2.80 15.22
N ILE A 627 -30.64 1.97 14.41
CA ILE A 627 -31.05 0.63 14.85
C ILE A 627 -29.86 -0.31 15.01
N ASP A 628 -29.98 -1.31 15.88
CA ASP A 628 -29.03 -2.43 15.98
C ASP A 628 -29.25 -3.43 14.82
N PRO A 629 -28.26 -3.65 13.93
CA PRO A 629 -28.38 -4.61 12.84
C PRO A 629 -28.63 -6.05 13.31
N LEU A 630 -28.16 -6.43 14.49
CA LEU A 630 -28.36 -7.77 15.04
C LEU A 630 -29.81 -8.00 15.48
N ASP A 631 -30.47 -6.97 16.01
CA ASP A 631 -31.89 -7.02 16.35
C ASP A 631 -32.77 -7.11 15.10
N PHE A 632 -32.40 -6.38 14.03
CA PHE A 632 -33.03 -6.52 12.72
C PHE A 632 -32.94 -7.94 12.19
N ASN A 633 -31.74 -8.54 12.17
CA ASN A 633 -31.54 -9.93 11.73
C ASN A 633 -32.40 -10.90 12.54
N ALA A 634 -32.44 -10.73 13.87
CA ALA A 634 -33.23 -11.60 14.75
C ALA A 634 -34.76 -11.53 14.46
N LYS A 635 -35.26 -10.35 14.08
CA LYS A 635 -36.70 -10.10 13.86
C LYS A 635 -37.15 -10.24 12.41
N VAL A 636 -36.21 -10.31 11.47
CA VAL A 636 -36.48 -10.41 10.04
C VAL A 636 -35.97 -11.73 9.48
N ASP A 637 -34.66 -11.96 9.45
CA ASP A 637 -34.05 -13.13 8.82
C ASP A 637 -34.28 -14.41 9.65
N ASP A 638 -33.95 -14.38 10.94
CA ASP A 638 -34.12 -15.52 11.85
C ASP A 638 -35.59 -15.80 12.19
N ALA A 639 -36.47 -14.82 11.98
CA ALA A 639 -37.90 -14.91 12.23
C ALA A 639 -38.66 -15.68 11.13
N LEU A 640 -38.02 -16.01 10.01
CA LEU A 640 -38.66 -16.78 8.95
C LEU A 640 -38.97 -18.23 9.39
N PRO A 641 -40.20 -18.72 9.19
CA PRO A 641 -40.59 -20.09 9.53
C PRO A 641 -40.13 -21.08 8.45
N LEU A 642 -38.82 -21.10 8.18
CA LEU A 642 -38.22 -21.91 7.13
C LEU A 642 -38.43 -23.42 7.34
N ASP A 643 -38.51 -23.86 8.60
CA ASP A 643 -38.70 -25.28 8.94
C ASP A 643 -40.07 -25.82 8.49
N ASP A 644 -41.08 -24.95 8.40
CA ASP A 644 -42.44 -25.32 7.98
C ASP A 644 -42.62 -25.20 6.46
N ILE A 645 -41.83 -24.32 5.82
CA ILE A 645 -41.94 -23.99 4.40
C ILE A 645 -41.05 -24.90 3.54
N LEU A 646 -39.84 -25.20 4.01
CA LEU A 646 -38.85 -25.96 3.26
C LEU A 646 -38.96 -27.45 3.59
N LYS A 647 -39.10 -28.25 2.53
CA LYS A 647 -39.06 -29.71 2.62
C LYS A 647 -37.73 -30.22 2.07
N PRO A 648 -37.22 -31.36 2.59
CA PRO A 648 -36.06 -32.01 2.00
C PRO A 648 -36.28 -32.29 0.51
N ASP A 649 -35.33 -31.88 -0.32
CA ASP A 649 -35.31 -32.15 -1.76
C ASP A 649 -34.18 -33.14 -2.04
N ALA A 650 -34.55 -34.38 -2.37
CA ALA A 650 -33.59 -35.46 -2.58
C ALA A 650 -32.77 -35.27 -3.87
N ASP A 651 -33.34 -34.64 -4.88
CA ASP A 651 -32.70 -34.44 -6.18
C ASP A 651 -31.70 -33.27 -6.10
N LEU A 652 -32.08 -32.17 -5.45
CA LEU A 652 -31.17 -31.07 -5.16
C LEU A 652 -30.01 -31.52 -4.26
N ARG A 653 -30.31 -32.36 -3.27
CA ARG A 653 -29.27 -32.96 -2.41
C ARG A 653 -28.30 -33.82 -3.21
N ALA A 654 -28.81 -34.71 -4.06
CA ALA A 654 -27.96 -35.55 -4.91
C ALA A 654 -27.11 -34.71 -5.86
N LEU A 655 -27.69 -33.64 -6.43
CA LEU A 655 -26.97 -32.68 -7.27
C LEU A 655 -25.82 -32.00 -6.51
N LEU A 656 -26.08 -31.50 -5.29
CA LEU A 656 -25.06 -30.85 -4.46
C LEU A 656 -23.98 -31.83 -3.99
N GLU A 657 -24.35 -33.09 -3.72
CA GLU A 657 -23.43 -34.18 -3.35
C GLU A 657 -22.58 -34.67 -4.54
N ASP A 658 -23.04 -34.48 -5.79
CA ASP A 658 -22.32 -34.84 -7.03
C ASP A 658 -21.37 -33.72 -7.53
N ILE A 659 -21.39 -32.53 -6.91
CA ILE A 659 -20.47 -31.44 -7.26
C ILE A 659 -19.03 -31.85 -6.94
N ASP A 660 -18.15 -31.83 -7.95
CA ASP A 660 -16.71 -32.05 -7.78
C ASP A 660 -16.07 -30.91 -6.97
N THR A 661 -15.94 -31.13 -5.68
CA THR A 661 -15.39 -30.17 -4.70
C THR A 661 -13.91 -29.83 -4.93
N ASN A 662 -13.23 -30.51 -5.84
CA ASN A 662 -11.86 -30.14 -6.25
C ASN A 662 -11.84 -29.00 -7.26
N LYS A 663 -12.98 -28.73 -7.92
CA LYS A 663 -13.14 -27.64 -8.89
C LYS A 663 -13.95 -26.48 -8.31
N VAL A 664 -14.89 -26.75 -7.42
CA VAL A 664 -15.76 -25.74 -6.79
C VAL A 664 -15.55 -25.79 -5.27
N LYS A 665 -15.21 -24.64 -4.66
CA LYS A 665 -15.12 -24.53 -3.20
C LYS A 665 -16.45 -24.01 -2.67
N LEU A 666 -17.16 -24.84 -1.91
CA LEU A 666 -18.34 -24.45 -1.13
C LEU A 666 -17.87 -23.86 0.20
N SER A 667 -18.23 -22.62 0.51
CA SER A 667 -17.89 -21.98 1.79
C SER A 667 -18.99 -22.22 2.83
N ASP A 668 -18.67 -22.97 3.88
CA ASP A 668 -19.46 -23.07 5.12
C ASP A 668 -19.35 -21.74 5.89
N TRP A 669 -20.46 -21.00 6.07
CA TRP A 669 -20.52 -19.92 7.06
C TRP A 669 -20.69 -20.54 8.46
N LYS A 670 -19.58 -21.02 9.04
CA LYS A 670 -19.53 -21.40 10.45
C LYS A 670 -19.23 -20.15 11.30
N SER A 671 -20.28 -19.44 11.71
CA SER A 671 -20.37 -18.90 13.09
C SER A 671 -21.71 -18.21 13.37
N ASN A 672 -22.34 -18.64 14.48
CA ASN A 672 -23.29 -17.89 15.32
C ASN A 672 -24.82 -17.95 15.13
N SER A 673 -25.38 -18.96 14.47
CA SER A 673 -26.76 -19.37 14.79
C SER A 673 -26.80 -20.82 15.27
N THR A 674 -27.09 -21.00 16.56
CA THR A 674 -27.38 -22.32 17.16
C THR A 674 -28.55 -23.00 16.43
N ALA A 675 -29.35 -22.22 15.68
CA ALA A 675 -30.40 -22.69 14.78
C ALA A 675 -29.88 -23.47 13.56
N ALA A 676 -28.85 -22.99 12.84
CA ALA A 676 -28.35 -23.62 11.61
C ALA A 676 -27.73 -25.02 11.87
N TYR A 677 -26.98 -25.16 12.97
CA TYR A 677 -26.36 -26.44 13.34
C TYR A 677 -27.37 -27.49 13.82
N SER A 678 -28.52 -27.05 14.37
CA SER A 678 -29.63 -27.94 14.77
C SER A 678 -30.47 -28.44 13.58
N ARG A 679 -30.43 -27.71 12.45
CA ARG A 679 -31.12 -28.03 11.19
C ARG A 679 -30.33 -29.03 10.33
N LEU A 680 -28.99 -28.93 10.34
CA LEU A 680 -28.06 -29.89 9.71
C LEU A 680 -28.21 -31.34 10.19
N ARG A 681 -28.59 -31.59 11.45
CA ARG A 681 -28.79 -32.95 11.99
C ARG A 681 -30.17 -33.57 11.71
N ARG A 682 -31.14 -32.80 11.20
CA ARG A 682 -32.53 -33.27 10.97
C ARG A 682 -32.85 -33.64 9.52
N GLY A 683 -31.85 -33.65 8.62
CA GLY A 683 -32.02 -34.10 7.24
C GLY A 683 -32.69 -33.09 6.30
N GLN A 684 -32.84 -31.84 6.73
CA GLN A 684 -33.26 -30.72 5.87
C GLN A 684 -32.01 -30.07 5.24
N LEU A 685 -31.52 -30.64 4.14
CA LEU A 685 -30.54 -29.97 3.29
C LEU A 685 -31.27 -28.92 2.45
N GLY A 686 -31.08 -27.65 2.80
CA GLY A 686 -31.65 -26.53 2.07
C GLY A 686 -31.18 -25.17 2.56
N ALA A 687 -30.76 -25.01 3.82
CA ALA A 687 -30.40 -23.70 4.35
C ALA A 687 -28.95 -23.31 4.04
N LEU A 688 -28.80 -22.30 3.16
CA LEU A 688 -27.62 -21.46 2.89
C LEU A 688 -26.43 -22.14 2.22
N PHE A 689 -26.47 -22.23 0.88
CA PHE A 689 -25.27 -22.41 0.07
C PHE A 689 -25.02 -21.16 -0.77
N THR A 690 -23.88 -20.51 -0.55
CA THR A 690 -23.23 -19.66 -1.55
C THR A 690 -22.40 -20.59 -2.44
N ILE A 691 -22.79 -20.78 -3.70
CA ILE A 691 -22.02 -21.61 -4.64
C ILE A 691 -20.99 -20.71 -5.34
N ILE A 692 -19.71 -20.86 -5.00
CA ILE A 692 -18.61 -20.18 -5.71
C ILE A 692 -18.05 -21.11 -6.78
N ILE A 693 -18.36 -20.84 -8.06
CA ILE A 693 -17.77 -21.57 -9.20
C ILE A 693 -16.44 -20.90 -9.57
N ALA A 694 -15.32 -21.60 -9.37
CA ALA A 694 -14.01 -21.20 -9.89
C ALA A 694 -13.56 -22.22 -10.95
N SER A 695 -13.18 -21.75 -12.14
CA SER A 695 -12.57 -22.62 -13.16
C SER A 695 -11.04 -22.60 -13.01
N PRO A 696 -10.34 -23.74 -13.01
CA PRO A 696 -8.89 -23.75 -13.13
C PRO A 696 -8.48 -23.77 -14.61
N THR A 697 -7.56 -22.87 -14.98
CA THR A 697 -6.77 -22.73 -16.25
C THR A 697 -7.09 -21.39 -16.96
N TYR A 698 -6.12 -20.50 -17.22
CA TYR A 698 -4.80 -20.71 -17.84
C TYR A 698 -3.73 -19.71 -17.33
N GLY A 699 -2.48 -20.19 -17.29
CA GLY A 699 -1.26 -19.52 -17.82
C GLY A 699 -0.81 -18.20 -17.23
#